data_AF-A0AAJ2C486-F1
#
_entry.id   AF-A0AAJ2C486-F1
#
_cell.length_a   1.000
_cell.length_b   1.000
_cell.length_c   1.000
_cell.angle_alpha   90.00
_cell.angle_beta   90.00
_cell.angle_gamma   90.00
#
_symmetry.space_group_name_H-M   'P 1'
#
loop_
_entity.id
_entity.type
_entity.pdbx_description
1 polymer ?
#
loop_
_entity_poly.entity_id
_entity_poly.type
_entity_poly.pdbx_seq_one_letter_code
_entity_poly.pdbx_strand_id
1 'polypeptide(L)'
;MNYKPIITKTYEVEAIKHLQLKTFSGDIELIGHDENTIKVEVYATVRSLFTFFLIKDPLLTFDYDAQDLTMNVVDDTLFIYNKPNYLNIYNWFNFQKTSFRVFLPANIHSNTKTYGGKIVLKKLEGNHGFSTWGGNILLEQTLGNIGGSTMGGNVDVLKCQGNVEASTMGGNIFLAGNNADIKIDTKGGNIYVQNNEGTIHCSSWGGNIDAFNVSGGFECNTAGGNINLKNVNGNIGASTKGGNIRAEVNGISQYAWFDTAGGNIKVALPLEQSLDLEVSASRVRLPPLQNFSGYQTKQSIRGKLNGGGANVTIKTLAGNITIYNADFASDTFKPNTPPKQADNPKTEAPPKFTEKKTPEQFQERPINTAKPYTESKPFSDNENAVHLKPNYNIYFNVVFCLLVGYAVTCVIFFTVATSKLPLDFSDVYQDIFYLTLMSSLAAIAAIYVFLNFVESRIPPIDLVKFMPLMGCALLFGNLFHSALSSHNEAGSLWAFDMPAAIYFYFVLPVIISWSYLFYWLRTRSITRKISEQEYQLLNLEKLKSKAQLDALEARINPHFLYNSLNSIAGLIHDKPDKAEEMTIQLSKLFRYTTGRTEESFHTFADELEIIKAYLTIEEVRFGHRLTYTIDCDESILDEKIPRFLLQPLVENAIKHGISKIASDGLIKVNITVQEGNIVIKIHDNGPDFGESFGGGFGLRSIKEKLKIVYGDKATIDIKNQPEKAVIIIIK
;
A
#
# COMPACT_ATOMS: atom_id res chain seq x y z
N MET A 1 1.19 26.44 -1.60
CA MET A 1 1.43 27.46 -2.63
C MET A 1 2.15 28.62 -1.94
N ASN A 2 3.47 28.50 -1.76
CA ASN A 2 4.25 29.35 -0.83
C ASN A 2 5.17 30.34 -1.57
N TYR A 3 4.95 30.50 -2.87
CA TYR A 3 5.69 31.41 -3.75
C TYR A 3 4.72 32.45 -4.31
N LYS A 4 5.22 33.53 -4.93
CA LYS A 4 4.36 34.57 -5.53
C LYS A 4 3.53 33.99 -6.69
N PRO A 5 2.25 34.35 -6.85
CA PRO A 5 1.46 33.92 -8.00
C PRO A 5 2.07 34.49 -9.30
N ILE A 6 2.00 33.68 -10.36
CA ILE A 6 2.50 34.06 -11.69
C ILE A 6 1.47 34.97 -12.38
N ILE A 7 0.19 34.62 -12.25
CA ILE A 7 -0.93 35.37 -12.82
C ILE A 7 -1.91 35.65 -11.70
N THR A 8 -2.40 36.88 -11.66
CA THR A 8 -3.57 37.26 -10.87
C THR A 8 -4.56 37.92 -11.82
N LYS A 9 -5.77 37.35 -11.93
CA LYS A 9 -6.89 37.95 -12.67
C LYS A 9 -8.04 38.18 -11.71
N THR A 10 -8.72 39.30 -11.86
CA THR A 10 -9.91 39.65 -11.07
C THR A 10 -11.10 39.82 -12.02
N TYR A 11 -12.24 39.26 -11.64
CA TYR A 11 -13.51 39.37 -12.37
C TYR A 11 -14.55 40.01 -11.45
N GLU A 12 -15.42 40.85 -12.00
CA GLU A 12 -16.59 41.34 -11.28
C GLU A 12 -17.71 40.29 -11.30
N VAL A 13 -18.45 40.20 -10.19
CA VAL A 13 -19.40 39.09 -9.93
C VAL A 13 -20.78 39.30 -10.57
N GLU A 14 -21.06 40.46 -11.19
CA GLU A 14 -22.41 40.92 -11.55
C GLU A 14 -23.29 39.88 -12.30
N ALA A 15 -22.70 38.93 -13.04
CA ALA A 15 -23.42 37.82 -13.68
C ALA A 15 -22.95 36.40 -13.29
N ILE A 16 -21.85 36.23 -12.52
CA ILE A 16 -21.22 34.92 -12.31
C ILE A 16 -21.81 34.22 -11.08
N LYS A 17 -22.46 33.07 -11.30
CA LYS A 17 -23.04 32.22 -10.25
C LYS A 17 -22.35 30.87 -10.11
N HIS A 18 -21.62 30.45 -11.14
CA HIS A 18 -21.00 29.13 -11.20
C HIS A 18 -19.51 29.23 -11.54
N LEU A 19 -18.69 28.40 -10.90
CA LEU A 19 -17.28 28.22 -11.20
C LEU A 19 -17.03 26.78 -11.67
N GLN A 20 -16.51 26.61 -12.87
CA GLN A 20 -16.00 25.31 -13.35
C GLN A 20 -14.49 25.36 -13.48
N LEU A 21 -13.79 24.63 -12.61
CA LEU A 21 -12.32 24.62 -12.59
C LEU A 21 -11.79 23.21 -12.81
N LYS A 22 -11.02 23.01 -13.88
CA LYS A 22 -10.34 21.74 -14.14
C LYS A 22 -8.86 21.95 -14.39
N THR A 23 -8.04 21.18 -13.67
CA THR A 23 -6.59 21.11 -13.85
C THR A 23 -6.14 19.65 -13.91
N PHE A 24 -4.92 19.38 -14.38
CA PHE A 24 -4.42 18.02 -14.46
C PHE A 24 -3.70 17.60 -13.16
N SER A 25 -2.62 18.28 -12.79
CA SER A 25 -1.74 17.86 -11.68
C SER A 25 -1.71 18.84 -10.51
N GLY A 26 -2.30 20.03 -10.66
CA GLY A 26 -2.21 21.14 -9.70
C GLY A 26 -3.19 21.07 -8.55
N ASP A 27 -2.82 21.72 -7.45
CA ASP A 27 -3.69 21.90 -6.30
C ASP A 27 -4.74 22.97 -6.60
N ILE A 28 -5.94 22.82 -6.04
CA ILE A 28 -7.04 23.77 -6.15
C ILE A 28 -7.41 24.21 -4.74
N GLU A 29 -7.40 25.52 -4.49
CA GLU A 29 -7.85 26.12 -3.23
C GLU A 29 -8.92 27.17 -3.53
N LEU A 30 -10.16 26.90 -3.13
CA LEU A 30 -11.27 27.84 -3.21
C LEU A 30 -11.53 28.43 -1.82
N ILE A 31 -11.53 29.76 -1.73
CA ILE A 31 -11.66 30.50 -0.47
C ILE A 31 -12.78 31.53 -0.62
N GLY A 32 -13.80 31.40 0.22
CA GLY A 32 -14.86 32.39 0.35
C GLY A 32 -14.35 33.68 1.00
N HIS A 33 -14.77 34.81 0.46
CA HIS A 33 -14.56 36.14 1.05
C HIS A 33 -15.75 37.07 0.85
N ASP A 34 -15.69 38.23 1.52
CA ASP A 34 -16.81 39.19 1.57
C ASP A 34 -16.83 40.18 0.38
N GLU A 35 -15.74 40.26 -0.41
CA GLU A 35 -15.69 41.13 -1.60
C GLU A 35 -16.57 40.58 -2.74
N ASN A 36 -17.18 41.47 -3.53
CA ASN A 36 -18.00 41.09 -4.69
C ASN A 36 -17.17 40.89 -5.97
N THR A 37 -16.02 40.23 -5.86
CA THR A 37 -15.09 39.99 -6.97
C THR A 37 -14.57 38.57 -6.95
N ILE A 38 -14.26 37.97 -8.10
CA ILE A 38 -13.57 36.67 -8.14
C ILE A 38 -12.10 36.94 -8.47
N LYS A 39 -11.19 36.66 -7.54
CA LYS A 39 -9.74 36.78 -7.76
C LYS A 39 -9.12 35.40 -7.95
N VAL A 40 -8.57 35.16 -9.13
CA VAL A 40 -7.91 33.92 -9.55
C VAL A 40 -6.39 34.12 -9.52
N GLU A 41 -5.71 33.39 -8.64
CA GLU A 41 -4.25 33.29 -8.57
C GLU A 41 -3.76 31.97 -9.18
N VAL A 42 -2.85 32.07 -10.14
CA VAL A 42 -2.27 30.91 -10.82
C VAL A 42 -0.82 30.71 -10.39
N TYR A 43 -0.50 29.47 -10.02
CA TYR A 43 0.82 29.04 -9.61
C TYR A 43 1.28 27.91 -10.53
N ALA A 44 2.28 28.15 -11.37
CA ALA A 44 2.87 27.11 -12.20
C ALA A 44 4.26 26.74 -11.73
N THR A 45 4.55 25.44 -11.72
CA THR A 45 5.90 24.91 -11.49
C THR A 45 6.20 23.87 -12.54
N VAL A 46 7.45 23.76 -12.97
CA VAL A 46 7.86 22.73 -13.94
C VAL A 46 8.80 21.76 -13.26
N ARG A 47 8.58 20.47 -13.53
CA ARG A 47 9.58 19.44 -13.31
C ARG A 47 10.07 18.96 -14.66
N SER A 48 11.35 19.20 -14.95
CA SER A 48 12.02 18.64 -16.10
C SER A 48 12.56 17.25 -15.76
N LEU A 49 12.60 16.35 -16.75
CA LEU A 49 13.24 15.04 -16.62
C LEU A 49 14.71 15.14 -16.14
N PHE A 50 15.40 16.26 -16.41
CA PHE A 50 16.78 16.50 -15.99
C PHE A 50 16.95 16.88 -14.50
N THR A 51 15.87 17.29 -13.81
CA THR A 51 15.90 17.70 -12.39
C THR A 51 15.15 16.75 -11.46
N PHE A 52 14.90 15.52 -11.91
CA PHE A 52 13.97 14.56 -11.30
C PHE A 52 14.26 14.22 -9.81
N PHE A 53 15.44 14.55 -9.28
CA PHE A 53 15.79 14.23 -7.88
C PHE A 53 16.12 15.39 -6.93
N LEU A 54 16.19 16.67 -7.33
CA LEU A 54 16.77 17.66 -6.39
C LEU A 54 16.11 19.04 -6.28
N ILE A 55 15.47 19.65 -7.30
CA ILE A 55 15.01 21.06 -7.18
C ILE A 55 13.65 21.30 -7.88
N LYS A 56 12.76 22.06 -7.22
CA LYS A 56 11.54 22.65 -7.81
C LYS A 56 11.84 24.08 -8.22
N ASP A 57 11.83 24.40 -9.51
CA ASP A 57 12.00 25.79 -9.97
C ASP A 57 10.64 26.42 -10.29
N PRO A 58 10.30 27.58 -9.69
CA PRO A 58 9.19 28.40 -10.17
C PRO A 58 9.57 28.98 -11.54
N LEU A 59 8.70 28.82 -12.54
CA LEU A 59 8.90 29.47 -13.85
C LEU A 59 8.81 30.99 -13.66
N LEU A 60 9.88 31.71 -13.97
CA LEU A 60 9.90 33.18 -14.00
C LEU A 60 9.28 33.74 -15.30
N THR A 61 9.22 32.94 -16.37
CA THR A 61 8.65 33.32 -17.68
C THR A 61 7.65 32.26 -18.11
N PHE A 62 6.42 32.42 -17.64
CA PHE A 62 5.28 31.61 -18.08
C PHE A 62 4.84 32.11 -19.46
N ASP A 63 5.10 31.33 -20.50
CA ASP A 63 4.70 31.69 -21.86
C ASP A 63 3.21 31.35 -22.06
N TYR A 64 2.38 32.38 -22.13
CA TYR A 64 0.91 32.30 -22.16
C TYR A 64 0.40 31.55 -23.40
N ASP A 65 1.14 31.62 -24.51
CA ASP A 65 0.75 31.02 -25.79
C ASP A 65 1.13 29.54 -25.92
N ALA A 66 1.97 29.02 -25.02
CA ALA A 66 2.44 27.62 -25.06
C ALA A 66 1.56 26.64 -24.25
N GLN A 67 0.66 27.14 -23.39
CA GLN A 67 -0.28 26.33 -22.60
C GLN A 67 -1.73 26.67 -22.95
N ASP A 68 -2.58 25.64 -23.09
CA ASP A 68 -4.04 25.78 -23.20
C ASP A 68 -4.67 26.15 -21.84
N LEU A 69 -4.21 27.25 -21.20
CA LEU A 69 -4.87 27.84 -20.05
C LEU A 69 -5.98 28.78 -20.54
N THR A 70 -7.22 28.31 -20.49
CA THR A 70 -8.38 29.12 -20.87
C THR A 70 -9.13 29.58 -19.62
N MET A 71 -9.41 30.88 -19.57
CA MET A 71 -10.23 31.50 -18.53
C MET A 71 -11.25 32.40 -19.20
N ASN A 72 -12.48 31.92 -19.34
CA ASN A 72 -13.54 32.63 -20.02
C ASN A 72 -14.82 32.58 -19.19
N VAL A 73 -15.56 33.68 -19.21
CA VAL A 73 -16.93 33.73 -18.68
C VAL A 73 -17.87 33.44 -19.84
N VAL A 74 -18.72 32.43 -19.69
CA VAL A 74 -19.80 32.12 -20.64
C VAL A 74 -21.08 32.08 -19.83
N ASP A 75 -22.05 32.90 -20.22
CA ASP A 75 -23.30 33.13 -19.48
C ASP A 75 -23.04 33.53 -18.01
N ASP A 76 -23.42 32.67 -17.07
CA ASP A 76 -23.25 32.86 -15.63
C ASP A 76 -22.11 32.02 -15.03
N THR A 77 -21.28 31.42 -15.89
CA THR A 77 -20.27 30.44 -15.48
C THR A 77 -18.86 30.89 -15.85
N LEU A 78 -17.98 30.97 -14.85
CA LEU A 78 -16.55 31.15 -15.04
C LEU A 78 -15.88 29.78 -15.30
N PHE A 79 -15.39 29.59 -16.52
CA PHE A 79 -14.64 28.40 -16.91
C PHE A 79 -13.15 28.65 -16.77
N ILE A 80 -12.50 27.84 -15.94
CA ILE A 80 -11.04 27.79 -15.80
C ILE A 80 -10.59 26.38 -16.17
N TYR A 81 -9.94 26.27 -17.32
CA TYR A 81 -9.45 25.00 -17.83
C TYR A 81 -7.95 25.09 -18.10
N ASN A 82 -7.19 24.15 -17.57
CA ASN A 82 -5.80 23.94 -17.98
C ASN A 82 -5.66 22.54 -18.58
N LYS A 83 -5.40 22.48 -19.89
CA LYS A 83 -4.99 21.25 -20.56
C LYS A 83 -3.46 21.19 -20.65
N PRO A 84 -2.84 20.08 -20.22
CA PRO A 84 -1.46 19.82 -20.60
C PRO A 84 -1.39 19.57 -22.11
N ASN A 85 -0.55 20.34 -22.81
CA ASN A 85 -0.35 20.19 -24.24
C ASN A 85 0.63 19.03 -24.52
N TYR A 86 0.11 17.80 -24.61
CA TYR A 86 0.89 16.59 -24.90
C TYR A 86 1.08 16.31 -26.40
N LEU A 87 0.65 17.20 -27.30
CA LEU A 87 0.78 17.02 -28.76
C LEU A 87 2.13 17.51 -29.31
N ASN A 88 2.95 18.18 -28.50
CA ASN A 88 4.29 18.60 -28.88
C ASN A 88 5.32 17.64 -28.24
N ILE A 89 6.08 16.91 -29.07
CA ILE A 89 6.99 15.81 -28.66
C ILE A 89 8.04 16.28 -27.64
N TYR A 90 8.37 17.58 -27.65
CA TYR A 90 9.27 18.23 -26.69
C TYR A 90 8.68 18.41 -25.28
N ASN A 91 7.35 18.46 -25.12
CA ASN A 91 6.68 18.68 -23.82
C ASN A 91 6.37 17.39 -23.04
N TRP A 92 6.64 16.20 -23.60
CA TRP A 92 6.46 14.93 -22.90
C TRP A 92 7.30 14.85 -21.60
N PHE A 93 8.45 15.54 -21.59
CA PHE A 93 9.43 15.46 -20.50
C PHE A 93 9.32 16.56 -19.44
N ASN A 94 8.38 17.49 -19.62
CA ASN A 94 8.14 18.60 -18.70
C ASN A 94 6.79 18.39 -18.00
N PHE A 95 6.84 17.87 -16.77
CA PHE A 95 5.65 17.74 -15.94
C PHE A 95 5.35 19.07 -15.29
N GLN A 96 4.49 19.85 -15.93
CA GLN A 96 4.06 21.15 -15.42
C GLN A 96 2.90 20.95 -14.44
N LYS A 97 3.02 21.54 -13.25
CA LYS A 97 1.99 21.57 -12.22
C LYS A 97 1.42 22.98 -12.13
N THR A 98 0.19 23.15 -12.60
CA THR A 98 -0.54 24.43 -12.54
C THR A 98 -1.64 24.37 -11.49
N SER A 99 -1.37 25.01 -10.37
CA SER A 99 -2.24 25.08 -9.19
C SER A 99 -2.98 26.42 -9.16
N PHE A 100 -4.18 26.42 -8.59
CA PHE A 100 -5.07 27.56 -8.57
C PHE A 100 -5.49 27.87 -7.15
N ARG A 101 -5.38 29.14 -6.76
CA ARG A 101 -6.09 29.67 -5.60
C ARG A 101 -7.11 30.67 -6.10
N VAL A 102 -8.38 30.42 -5.79
CA VAL A 102 -9.48 31.29 -6.19
C VAL A 102 -10.17 31.81 -4.95
N PHE A 103 -10.23 33.13 -4.89
CA PHE A 103 -10.96 33.93 -3.95
C PHE A 103 -12.30 34.27 -4.61
N LEU A 104 -13.41 33.86 -4.00
CA LEU A 104 -14.75 34.08 -4.54
C LEU A 104 -15.73 34.48 -3.42
N PRO A 105 -16.83 35.20 -3.74
CA PRO A 105 -17.98 35.32 -2.85
C PRO A 105 -18.48 33.94 -2.42
N ALA A 106 -18.91 33.83 -1.16
CA ALA A 106 -19.27 32.54 -0.57
C ALA A 106 -20.40 31.84 -1.33
N ASN A 107 -21.36 32.57 -1.88
CA ASN A 107 -22.57 32.05 -2.55
C ASN A 107 -22.35 31.48 -3.97
N ILE A 108 -21.11 31.48 -4.49
CA ILE A 108 -20.83 30.95 -5.84
C ILE A 108 -20.70 29.43 -5.79
N HIS A 109 -21.52 28.75 -6.58
CA HIS A 109 -21.46 27.29 -6.74
C HIS A 109 -20.21 26.89 -7.52
N SER A 110 -19.59 25.76 -7.17
CA SER A 110 -18.36 25.33 -7.83
C SER A 110 -18.35 23.86 -8.23
N ASN A 111 -17.79 23.53 -9.39
CA ASN A 111 -17.42 22.18 -9.76
C ASN A 111 -15.92 22.13 -10.09
N THR A 112 -15.16 21.41 -9.26
CA THR A 112 -13.70 21.37 -9.32
C THR A 112 -13.18 19.98 -9.64
N LYS A 113 -12.19 19.88 -10.53
CA LYS A 113 -11.57 18.60 -10.88
C LYS A 113 -10.07 18.73 -11.03
N THR A 114 -9.34 17.84 -10.38
CA THR A 114 -7.91 17.63 -10.61
C THR A 114 -7.64 16.13 -10.75
N TYR A 115 -6.53 15.71 -11.34
CA TYR A 115 -6.14 14.29 -11.31
C TYR A 115 -5.14 14.04 -10.18
N GLY A 116 -4.15 14.92 -10.01
CA GLY A 116 -3.07 14.70 -9.04
C GLY A 116 -3.07 15.59 -7.80
N GLY A 117 -3.76 16.73 -7.82
CA GLY A 117 -3.59 17.76 -6.80
C GLY A 117 -4.56 17.69 -5.62
N LYS A 118 -4.21 18.40 -4.54
CA LYS A 118 -5.08 18.61 -3.38
C LYS A 118 -6.24 19.52 -3.76
N ILE A 119 -7.45 19.25 -3.26
CA ILE A 119 -8.59 20.17 -3.33
C ILE A 119 -8.88 20.71 -1.93
N VAL A 120 -9.01 22.03 -1.81
CA VAL A 120 -9.34 22.73 -0.57
C VAL A 120 -10.53 23.64 -0.82
N LEU A 121 -11.61 23.47 -0.07
CA LEU A 121 -12.77 24.37 -0.07
C LEU A 121 -12.91 24.99 1.32
N LYS A 122 -12.87 26.32 1.41
CA LYS A 122 -12.89 27.07 2.68
C LYS A 122 -13.95 28.17 2.65
N LYS A 123 -14.80 28.24 3.68
CA LYS A 123 -15.76 29.36 3.87
C LYS A 123 -16.72 29.58 2.69
N LEU A 124 -17.16 28.51 2.05
CA LEU A 124 -18.06 28.56 0.89
C LEU A 124 -19.49 28.17 1.27
N GLU A 125 -20.45 28.71 0.52
CA GLU A 125 -21.88 28.48 0.67
C GLU A 125 -22.50 27.98 -0.65
N GLY A 126 -23.43 27.02 -0.54
CA GLY A 126 -24.22 26.55 -1.67
C GLY A 126 -23.84 25.14 -2.12
N ASN A 127 -23.61 24.95 -3.42
CA ASN A 127 -23.47 23.63 -4.04
C ASN A 127 -22.06 23.47 -4.61
N HIS A 128 -21.31 22.51 -4.08
CA HIS A 128 -19.91 22.31 -4.45
C HIS A 128 -19.60 20.85 -4.80
N GLY A 129 -19.26 20.61 -6.07
CA GLY A 129 -18.74 19.35 -6.57
C GLY A 129 -17.21 19.35 -6.61
N PHE A 130 -16.58 18.24 -6.23
CA PHE A 130 -15.14 18.06 -6.39
C PHE A 130 -14.74 16.63 -6.77
N SER A 131 -13.64 16.47 -7.49
CA SER A 131 -13.05 15.14 -7.74
C SER A 131 -11.54 15.19 -7.94
N THR A 132 -10.83 14.24 -7.34
CA THR A 132 -9.38 14.03 -7.53
C THR A 132 -9.04 12.54 -7.65
N TRP A 133 -7.91 12.15 -8.23
CA TRP A 133 -7.47 10.75 -8.18
C TRP A 133 -6.51 10.54 -7.01
N GLY A 134 -5.45 11.35 -6.91
CA GLY A 134 -4.40 11.12 -5.91
C GLY A 134 -4.38 12.08 -4.73
N GLY A 135 -5.00 13.26 -4.85
CA GLY A 135 -4.83 14.33 -3.86
C GLY A 135 -5.77 14.23 -2.66
N ASN A 136 -5.38 14.89 -1.57
CA ASN A 136 -6.21 15.04 -0.39
C ASN A 136 -7.34 16.05 -0.65
N ILE A 137 -8.45 15.86 0.04
CA ILE A 137 -9.59 16.78 0.05
C ILE A 137 -9.67 17.40 1.44
N LEU A 138 -9.83 18.71 1.50
CA LEU A 138 -10.09 19.45 2.73
C LEU A 138 -11.32 20.34 2.54
N LEU A 139 -12.37 20.07 3.31
CA LEU A 139 -13.55 20.91 3.44
C LEU A 139 -13.49 21.60 4.80
N GLU A 140 -13.55 22.93 4.83
CA GLU A 140 -13.42 23.69 6.06
C GLU A 140 -14.41 24.87 6.10
N GLN A 141 -15.25 24.91 7.15
CA GLN A 141 -16.21 26.01 7.36
C GLN A 141 -17.17 26.24 6.18
N THR A 142 -17.59 25.18 5.50
CA THR A 142 -18.48 25.27 4.33
C THR A 142 -19.93 24.94 4.70
N LEU A 143 -20.90 25.57 4.04
CA LEU A 143 -22.34 25.41 4.28
C LEU A 143 -23.08 25.06 2.97
N GLY A 144 -23.90 24.02 2.98
CA GLY A 144 -24.76 23.66 1.83
C GLY A 144 -24.58 22.22 1.38
N ASN A 145 -24.72 21.93 0.08
CA ASN A 145 -24.57 20.58 -0.48
C ASN A 145 -23.19 20.39 -1.11
N ILE A 146 -22.40 19.49 -0.55
CA ILE A 146 -20.99 19.35 -0.88
C ILE A 146 -20.72 17.88 -1.19
N GLY A 147 -20.22 17.60 -2.39
CA GLY A 147 -20.15 16.24 -2.93
C GLY A 147 -18.87 15.96 -3.69
N GLY A 148 -18.20 14.84 -3.42
CA GLY A 148 -17.06 14.45 -4.22
C GLY A 148 -16.27 13.22 -3.78
N SER A 149 -15.17 12.95 -4.49
CA SER A 149 -14.36 11.76 -4.20
C SER A 149 -12.88 11.87 -4.57
N THR A 150 -12.07 11.02 -3.94
CA THR A 150 -10.66 10.76 -4.27
C THR A 150 -10.40 9.26 -4.43
N MET A 151 -9.38 8.84 -5.17
CA MET A 151 -9.00 7.42 -5.20
C MET A 151 -8.02 7.10 -4.06
N GLY A 152 -6.99 7.92 -3.84
CA GLY A 152 -5.92 7.62 -2.88
C GLY A 152 -5.79 8.58 -1.70
N GLY A 153 -6.31 9.80 -1.82
CA GLY A 153 -6.08 10.85 -0.81
C GLY A 153 -6.95 10.73 0.43
N ASN A 154 -6.53 11.42 1.49
CA ASN A 154 -7.33 11.58 2.70
C ASN A 154 -8.45 12.62 2.47
N VAL A 155 -9.54 12.48 3.22
CA VAL A 155 -10.67 13.42 3.20
C VAL A 155 -10.83 14.00 4.60
N ASP A 156 -10.63 15.31 4.72
CA ASP A 156 -10.81 16.05 5.97
C ASP A 156 -12.05 16.96 5.85
N VAL A 157 -13.01 16.83 6.75
CA VAL A 157 -14.24 17.65 6.80
C VAL A 157 -14.33 18.32 8.17
N LEU A 158 -14.16 19.64 8.19
CA LEU A 158 -13.96 20.42 9.41
C LEU A 158 -15.00 21.55 9.50
N LYS A 159 -15.77 21.59 10.59
CA LYS A 159 -16.71 22.68 10.90
C LYS A 159 -17.71 23.01 9.78
N CYS A 160 -18.15 21.99 9.05
CA CYS A 160 -19.08 22.13 7.94
C CYS A 160 -20.54 22.02 8.41
N GLN A 161 -21.46 22.56 7.61
CA GLN A 161 -22.90 22.55 7.82
C GLN A 161 -23.64 22.18 6.53
N GLY A 162 -24.87 21.66 6.64
CA GLY A 162 -25.67 21.21 5.48
C GLY A 162 -25.46 19.72 5.17
N ASN A 163 -25.33 19.36 3.90
CA ASN A 163 -25.18 17.99 3.42
C ASN A 163 -23.77 17.77 2.86
N VAL A 164 -23.04 16.76 3.36
CA VAL A 164 -21.69 16.43 2.88
C VAL A 164 -21.62 14.96 2.46
N GLU A 165 -21.35 14.73 1.19
CA GLU A 165 -21.08 13.39 0.64
C GLU A 165 -19.62 13.31 0.14
N ALA A 166 -18.80 12.48 0.77
CA ALA A 166 -17.40 12.33 0.36
C ALA A 166 -16.89 10.90 0.45
N SER A 167 -16.09 10.47 -0.53
CA SER A 167 -15.56 9.10 -0.54
C SER A 167 -14.09 9.01 -0.97
N THR A 168 -13.41 7.95 -0.51
CA THR A 168 -12.03 7.61 -0.91
C THR A 168 -11.85 6.11 -1.11
N MET A 169 -10.97 5.64 -2.00
CA MET A 169 -10.73 4.18 -2.10
C MET A 169 -9.73 3.71 -1.04
N GLY A 170 -8.66 4.46 -0.76
CA GLY A 170 -7.59 4.04 0.15
C GLY A 170 -7.27 4.98 1.30
N GLY A 171 -7.73 6.23 1.25
CA GLY A 171 -7.36 7.24 2.25
C GLY A 171 -8.18 7.15 3.54
N ASN A 172 -7.66 7.78 4.58
CA ASN A 172 -8.40 7.98 5.83
C ASN A 172 -9.39 9.13 5.69
N ILE A 173 -10.47 9.07 6.45
CA ILE A 173 -11.46 10.15 6.54
C ILE A 173 -11.47 10.71 7.95
N PHE A 174 -11.40 12.03 8.09
CA PHE A 174 -11.41 12.73 9.36
C PHE A 174 -12.54 13.77 9.38
N LEU A 175 -13.47 13.62 10.33
CA LEU A 175 -14.58 14.54 10.56
C LEU A 175 -14.41 15.22 11.92
N ALA A 176 -14.37 16.56 11.96
CA ALA A 176 -14.31 17.28 13.24
C ALA A 176 -15.13 18.56 13.31
N GLY A 177 -15.93 18.69 14.37
CA GLY A 177 -16.64 19.94 14.68
C GLY A 177 -17.79 20.27 13.73
N ASN A 178 -18.32 19.31 12.98
CA ASN A 178 -19.37 19.55 11.99
C ASN A 178 -20.76 19.55 12.64
N ASN A 179 -21.69 20.29 12.05
CA ASN A 179 -23.12 20.27 12.36
C ASN A 179 -23.90 20.07 11.05
N ALA A 180 -23.89 18.84 10.54
CA ALA A 180 -24.25 18.51 9.16
C ALA A 180 -24.78 17.07 9.04
N ASP A 181 -25.52 16.81 7.97
CA ASP A 181 -25.83 15.46 7.50
C ASP A 181 -24.69 14.98 6.59
N ILE A 182 -23.92 14.00 7.06
CA ILE A 182 -22.67 13.55 6.45
C ILE A 182 -22.79 12.08 6.03
N LYS A 183 -22.48 11.81 4.77
CA LYS A 183 -22.32 10.45 4.23
C LYS A 183 -20.90 10.26 3.71
N ILE A 184 -20.17 9.33 4.31
CA ILE A 184 -18.75 9.11 3.98
C ILE A 184 -18.36 7.64 3.86
N ASP A 185 -17.61 7.32 2.81
CA ASP A 185 -17.27 5.93 2.50
C ASP A 185 -15.79 5.77 2.14
N THR A 186 -15.13 4.74 2.69
CA THR A 186 -13.77 4.34 2.30
C THR A 186 -13.65 2.83 2.06
N LYS A 187 -12.81 2.37 1.13
CA LYS A 187 -12.56 0.92 1.02
C LYS A 187 -11.47 0.46 1.98
N GLY A 188 -10.32 1.13 2.01
CA GLY A 188 -9.16 0.70 2.79
C GLY A 188 -8.88 1.48 4.07
N GLY A 189 -9.36 2.71 4.19
CA GLY A 189 -8.92 3.63 5.23
C GLY A 189 -9.73 3.58 6.53
N ASN A 190 -9.16 4.19 7.56
CA ASN A 190 -9.84 4.41 8.84
C ASN A 190 -10.72 5.66 8.78
N ILE A 191 -11.78 5.67 9.58
CA ILE A 191 -12.67 6.81 9.75
C ILE A 191 -12.58 7.30 11.18
N TYR A 192 -12.34 8.60 11.32
CA TYR A 192 -12.22 9.28 12.60
C TYR A 192 -13.27 10.37 12.70
N VAL A 193 -14.08 10.35 13.75
CA VAL A 193 -15.18 11.31 13.97
C VAL A 193 -15.03 11.94 15.35
N GLN A 194 -14.98 13.27 15.43
CA GLN A 194 -14.75 14.00 16.69
C GLN A 194 -15.63 15.24 16.85
N ASN A 195 -16.37 15.34 17.95
CA ASN A 195 -17.16 16.53 18.28
C ASN A 195 -18.12 16.91 17.14
N ASN A 196 -18.93 15.97 16.66
CA ASN A 196 -19.86 16.23 15.56
C ASN A 196 -21.31 16.17 16.05
N GLU A 197 -22.15 17.01 15.45
CA GLU A 197 -23.59 17.07 15.65
C GLU A 197 -24.29 16.84 14.30
N GLY A 198 -25.49 16.25 14.31
CA GLY A 198 -26.26 15.95 13.09
C GLY A 198 -26.32 14.46 12.76
N THR A 199 -26.55 14.12 11.50
CA THR A 199 -26.65 12.71 11.05
C THR A 199 -25.38 12.29 10.33
N ILE A 200 -24.75 11.19 10.73
CA ILE A 200 -23.54 10.67 10.10
C ILE A 200 -23.78 9.21 9.72
N HIS A 201 -23.64 8.93 8.43
CA HIS A 201 -23.56 7.57 7.88
C HIS A 201 -22.14 7.34 7.37
N CYS A 202 -21.43 6.36 7.92
CA CYS A 202 -20.07 6.08 7.50
C CYS A 202 -19.78 4.59 7.27
N SER A 203 -19.02 4.26 6.22
CA SER A 203 -18.64 2.88 5.92
C SER A 203 -17.15 2.71 5.58
N SER A 204 -16.55 1.61 6.06
CA SER A 204 -15.20 1.18 5.66
C SER A 204 -15.20 -0.30 5.24
N TRP A 205 -14.45 -0.74 4.22
CA TRP A 205 -14.36 -2.20 3.97
C TRP A 205 -13.37 -2.89 4.90
N GLY A 206 -12.23 -2.26 5.24
CA GLY A 206 -11.18 -2.87 6.05
C GLY A 206 -10.73 -2.07 7.27
N GLY A 207 -10.98 -0.76 7.31
CA GLY A 207 -10.47 0.12 8.35
C GLY A 207 -11.34 0.17 9.60
N ASN A 208 -10.73 0.67 10.67
CA ASN A 208 -11.40 0.95 11.94
C ASN A 208 -12.26 2.21 11.84
N ILE A 209 -13.32 2.25 12.64
CA ILE A 209 -14.16 3.44 12.80
C ILE A 209 -14.10 3.86 14.26
N ASP A 210 -13.60 5.07 14.48
CA ASP A 210 -13.31 5.62 15.79
C ASP A 210 -14.09 6.94 15.95
N ALA A 211 -15.09 6.97 16.84
CA ALA A 211 -15.95 8.12 17.05
C ALA A 211 -15.90 8.60 18.51
N PHE A 212 -15.76 9.91 18.70
CA PHE A 212 -15.71 10.56 20.01
C PHE A 212 -16.61 11.79 20.05
N ASN A 213 -17.45 11.88 21.08
CA ASN A 213 -18.34 13.02 21.31
C ASN A 213 -19.20 13.31 20.07
N VAL A 214 -20.12 12.39 19.76
CA VAL A 214 -21.03 12.52 18.61
C VAL A 214 -22.46 12.58 19.12
N SER A 215 -23.23 13.56 18.64
CA SER A 215 -24.64 13.72 18.97
C SER A 215 -25.52 13.75 17.72
N GLY A 216 -26.70 13.13 17.79
CA GLY A 216 -27.64 13.03 16.67
C GLY A 216 -27.74 11.61 16.11
N GLY A 217 -27.83 11.47 14.78
CA GLY A 217 -27.84 10.16 14.13
C GLY A 217 -26.42 9.70 13.83
N PHE A 218 -26.02 8.51 14.25
CA PHE A 218 -24.70 7.96 13.95
C PHE A 218 -24.80 6.49 13.57
N GLU A 219 -24.65 6.20 12.30
CA GLU A 219 -24.66 4.84 11.78
C GLU A 219 -23.34 4.53 11.07
N CYS A 220 -22.69 3.45 11.49
CA CYS A 220 -21.41 3.05 10.95
C CYS A 220 -21.33 1.56 10.63
N ASN A 221 -20.58 1.20 9.59
CA ASN A 221 -20.32 -0.21 9.30
C ASN A 221 -18.91 -0.48 8.76
N THR A 222 -18.36 -1.65 9.08
CA THR A 222 -17.10 -2.12 8.51
C THR A 222 -17.05 -3.63 8.27
N ALA A 223 -16.35 -4.11 7.23
CA ALA A 223 -16.28 -5.56 7.01
C ALA A 223 -15.24 -6.23 7.93
N GLY A 224 -14.07 -5.63 8.12
CA GLY A 224 -12.98 -6.21 8.92
C GLY A 224 -12.57 -5.43 10.17
N GLY A 225 -12.83 -4.13 10.21
CA GLY A 225 -12.31 -3.25 11.26
C GLY A 225 -13.06 -3.33 12.58
N ASN A 226 -12.44 -2.81 13.64
CA ASN A 226 -13.10 -2.57 14.91
C ASN A 226 -13.87 -1.24 14.87
N ILE A 227 -14.95 -1.18 15.64
CA ILE A 227 -15.72 0.06 15.86
C ILE A 227 -15.55 0.46 17.31
N ASN A 228 -15.01 1.65 17.57
CA ASN A 228 -14.88 2.21 18.91
C ASN A 228 -15.64 3.54 18.98
N LEU A 229 -16.72 3.57 19.77
CA LEU A 229 -17.56 4.74 19.98
C LEU A 229 -17.42 5.18 21.44
N LYS A 230 -17.16 6.47 21.66
CA LYS A 230 -17.03 7.05 22.99
C LYS A 230 -17.87 8.31 23.12
N ASN A 231 -18.65 8.42 24.19
CA ASN A 231 -19.54 9.54 24.45
C ASN A 231 -20.43 9.83 23.23
N VAL A 232 -21.21 8.84 22.81
CA VAL A 232 -22.18 9.00 21.70
C VAL A 232 -23.61 9.10 22.24
N ASN A 233 -24.42 9.95 21.64
CA ASN A 233 -25.80 10.20 22.05
C ASN A 233 -26.73 10.36 20.83
N GLY A 234 -27.89 9.70 20.84
CA GLY A 234 -28.94 9.88 19.85
C GLY A 234 -29.39 8.57 19.21
N ASN A 235 -29.54 8.53 17.87
CA ASN A 235 -29.88 7.31 17.14
C ASN A 235 -28.59 6.62 16.68
N ILE A 236 -28.34 5.40 17.13
CA ILE A 236 -27.01 4.77 16.98
C ILE A 236 -27.12 3.45 16.22
N GLY A 237 -26.23 3.25 15.26
CA GLY A 237 -26.06 2.02 14.52
C GLY A 237 -24.58 1.68 14.35
N ALA A 238 -24.19 0.44 14.65
CA ALA A 238 -22.84 -0.03 14.39
C ALA A 238 -22.84 -1.50 13.98
N SER A 239 -22.26 -1.83 12.82
CA SER A 239 -22.12 -3.22 12.37
C SER A 239 -20.69 -3.54 11.92
N THR A 240 -20.16 -4.69 12.32
CA THR A 240 -18.93 -5.22 11.73
C THR A 240 -18.97 -6.72 11.48
N LYS A 241 -18.49 -7.21 10.33
CA LYS A 241 -18.50 -8.66 10.08
C LYS A 241 -17.46 -9.39 10.94
N GLY A 242 -16.21 -8.92 10.95
CA GLY A 242 -15.10 -9.59 11.64
C GLY A 242 -14.60 -8.93 12.93
N GLY A 243 -14.82 -7.63 13.11
CA GLY A 243 -14.21 -6.86 14.20
C GLY A 243 -15.02 -6.83 15.50
N ASN A 244 -14.47 -6.22 16.53
CA ASN A 244 -15.18 -5.98 17.79
C ASN A 244 -15.86 -4.62 17.78
N ILE A 245 -16.95 -4.51 18.55
CA ILE A 245 -17.62 -3.24 18.80
C ILE A 245 -17.42 -2.87 20.26
N ARG A 246 -16.89 -1.66 20.50
CA ARG A 246 -16.86 -1.03 21.82
C ARG A 246 -17.64 0.27 21.73
N ALA A 247 -18.67 0.45 22.56
CA ALA A 247 -19.46 1.67 22.54
C ALA A 247 -19.77 2.18 23.94
N GLU A 248 -19.61 3.48 24.16
CA GLU A 248 -20.09 4.21 25.35
C GLU A 248 -21.22 5.14 24.91
N VAL A 249 -22.45 4.73 25.21
CA VAL A 249 -23.68 5.41 24.81
C VAL A 249 -24.26 6.13 26.02
N ASN A 250 -24.34 7.45 25.93
CA ASN A 250 -24.79 8.30 27.05
C ASN A 250 -26.29 8.60 27.00
N GLY A 251 -26.91 8.49 25.82
CA GLY A 251 -28.34 8.69 25.63
C GLY A 251 -28.80 8.08 24.32
N ILE A 252 -30.03 7.58 24.29
CA ILE A 252 -30.62 6.95 23.10
C ILE A 252 -31.91 7.68 22.77
N SER A 253 -32.06 8.19 21.55
CA SER A 253 -33.27 8.91 21.15
C SER A 253 -34.42 7.96 20.82
N GLN A 254 -34.29 7.16 19.75
CA GLN A 254 -35.31 6.20 19.33
C GLN A 254 -34.78 4.77 19.28
N TYR A 255 -33.54 4.60 18.79
CA TYR A 255 -32.94 3.28 18.66
C TYR A 255 -31.42 3.28 18.85
N ALA A 256 -30.91 2.14 19.30
CA ALA A 256 -29.51 1.78 19.23
C ALA A 256 -29.36 0.33 18.78
N TRP A 257 -28.64 0.08 17.70
CA TRP A 257 -28.38 -1.29 17.25
C TRP A 257 -26.88 -1.56 17.05
N PHE A 258 -26.46 -2.75 17.45
CA PHE A 258 -25.08 -3.21 17.40
C PHE A 258 -25.03 -4.65 16.90
N ASP A 259 -24.33 -4.90 15.80
CA ASP A 259 -24.26 -6.22 15.18
C ASP A 259 -22.84 -6.64 14.83
N THR A 260 -22.45 -7.88 15.18
CA THR A 260 -21.26 -8.49 14.58
C THR A 260 -21.39 -9.99 14.32
N ALA A 261 -20.84 -10.46 13.19
CA ALA A 261 -20.85 -11.88 12.87
C ALA A 261 -19.84 -12.68 13.70
N GLY A 262 -18.62 -12.17 13.90
CA GLY A 262 -17.54 -12.91 14.58
C GLY A 262 -17.00 -12.29 15.87
N GLY A 263 -17.14 -10.98 16.08
CA GLY A 263 -16.48 -10.27 17.17
C GLY A 263 -17.27 -10.21 18.47
N ASN A 264 -16.66 -9.64 19.51
CA ASN A 264 -17.35 -9.36 20.76
C ASN A 264 -17.93 -7.94 20.73
N ILE A 265 -19.04 -7.76 21.45
CA ILE A 265 -19.67 -6.45 21.64
C ILE A 265 -19.57 -6.06 23.11
N LYS A 266 -18.99 -4.89 23.37
CA LYS A 266 -18.83 -4.31 24.70
C LYS A 266 -19.50 -2.94 24.72
N VAL A 267 -20.62 -2.80 25.41
CA VAL A 267 -21.41 -1.54 25.37
C VAL A 267 -21.71 -1.06 26.77
N ALA A 268 -21.46 0.22 27.03
CA ALA A 268 -22.05 0.93 28.16
C ALA A 268 -23.36 1.59 27.67
N LEU A 269 -24.47 1.25 28.33
CA LEU A 269 -25.80 1.75 27.99
C LEU A 269 -26.31 2.68 29.10
N PRO A 270 -27.19 3.64 28.80
CA PRO A 270 -27.84 4.48 29.81
C PRO A 270 -28.95 3.68 30.50
N LEU A 271 -28.59 2.79 31.43
CA LEU A 271 -29.52 1.85 32.08
C LEU A 271 -30.58 2.53 32.97
N GLU A 272 -30.43 3.82 33.26
CA GLU A 272 -31.44 4.63 33.95
C GLU A 272 -32.57 5.09 33.03
N GLN A 273 -32.36 5.04 31.71
CA GLN A 273 -33.37 5.39 30.71
C GLN A 273 -34.40 4.24 30.53
N SER A 274 -35.60 4.55 30.07
CA SER A 274 -36.58 3.55 29.64
C SER A 274 -36.21 2.96 28.27
N LEU A 275 -35.96 1.64 28.24
CA LEU A 275 -35.41 0.93 27.07
C LEU A 275 -36.17 -0.36 26.80
N ASP A 276 -36.34 -0.70 25.53
CA ASP A 276 -36.77 -2.03 25.08
C ASP A 276 -35.54 -2.81 24.59
N LEU A 277 -35.15 -3.84 25.33
CA LEU A 277 -33.90 -4.58 25.10
C LEU A 277 -34.16 -5.88 24.32
N GLU A 278 -33.43 -6.07 23.23
CA GLU A 278 -33.31 -7.34 22.50
C GLU A 278 -31.83 -7.68 22.31
N VAL A 279 -31.33 -8.62 23.11
CA VAL A 279 -29.91 -9.00 23.13
C VAL A 279 -29.78 -10.49 22.83
N SER A 280 -28.88 -10.86 21.93
CA SER A 280 -28.62 -12.27 21.57
C SER A 280 -27.15 -12.52 21.26
N ALA A 281 -26.53 -13.50 21.92
CA ALA A 281 -25.12 -13.88 21.77
C ALA A 281 -24.85 -15.32 22.21
N SER A 282 -23.60 -15.78 22.00
CA SER A 282 -23.13 -17.03 22.63
C SER A 282 -23.09 -16.94 24.16
N ARG A 283 -22.82 -15.74 24.69
CA ARG A 283 -22.95 -15.42 26.12
C ARG A 283 -23.25 -13.93 26.30
N VAL A 284 -24.17 -13.61 27.20
CA VAL A 284 -24.50 -12.25 27.60
C VAL A 284 -24.15 -12.03 29.07
N ARG A 285 -23.41 -10.95 29.36
CA ARG A 285 -23.04 -10.52 30.72
C ARG A 285 -23.57 -9.11 30.96
N LEU A 286 -24.29 -8.89 32.06
CA LEU A 286 -24.86 -7.58 32.41
C LEU A 286 -24.76 -7.34 33.93
N PRO A 287 -24.77 -6.08 34.36
CA PRO A 287 -25.04 -5.73 35.75
C PRO A 287 -26.48 -6.12 36.15
N PRO A 288 -26.78 -6.19 37.46
CA PRO A 288 -28.15 -6.35 37.95
C PRO A 288 -29.04 -5.22 37.42
N LEU A 289 -30.13 -5.55 36.72
CA LEU A 289 -31.07 -4.58 36.19
C LEU A 289 -32.20 -4.34 37.21
N GLN A 290 -32.35 -3.10 37.68
CA GLN A 290 -33.52 -2.68 38.45
C GLN A 290 -34.69 -2.38 37.50
N ASN A 291 -35.93 -2.67 37.92
CA ASN A 291 -37.15 -2.39 37.13
C ASN A 291 -37.18 -3.00 35.72
N PHE A 292 -36.58 -4.19 35.55
CA PHE A 292 -36.64 -4.95 34.31
C PHE A 292 -37.81 -5.94 34.31
N SER A 293 -38.61 -5.94 33.24
CA SER A 293 -39.68 -6.91 33.00
C SER A 293 -39.44 -7.65 31.69
N GLY A 294 -39.16 -8.95 31.75
CA GLY A 294 -38.92 -9.77 30.57
C GLY A 294 -38.22 -11.09 30.88
N TYR A 295 -37.64 -11.69 29.84
CA TYR A 295 -36.91 -12.95 29.92
C TYR A 295 -35.40 -12.70 29.82
N GLN A 296 -34.64 -13.36 30.70
CA GLN A 296 -33.18 -13.32 30.73
C GLN A 296 -32.62 -14.73 30.83
N THR A 297 -31.68 -15.04 29.93
CA THR A 297 -30.86 -16.26 29.97
C THR A 297 -29.39 -15.90 29.83
N LYS A 298 -28.54 -16.92 29.87
CA LYS A 298 -27.12 -16.79 29.55
C LYS A 298 -26.85 -16.34 28.11
N GLN A 299 -27.81 -16.49 27.18
CA GLN A 299 -27.62 -16.28 25.73
C GLN A 299 -28.50 -15.18 25.14
N SER A 300 -29.64 -14.88 25.77
CA SER A 300 -30.60 -13.93 25.24
C SER A 300 -31.31 -13.17 26.36
N ILE A 301 -31.63 -11.92 26.06
CA ILE A 301 -32.44 -11.04 26.90
C ILE A 301 -33.46 -10.38 26.02
N ARG A 302 -34.71 -10.42 26.46
CA ARG A 302 -35.81 -9.73 25.80
C ARG A 302 -36.76 -9.18 26.84
N GLY A 303 -36.93 -7.87 26.86
CA GLY A 303 -37.80 -7.25 27.84
C GLY A 303 -37.72 -5.73 27.85
N LYS A 304 -38.45 -5.15 28.80
CA LYS A 304 -38.53 -3.71 29.01
C LYS A 304 -37.78 -3.32 30.27
N LEU A 305 -37.02 -2.25 30.21
CA LEU A 305 -36.35 -1.60 31.34
C LEU A 305 -37.07 -0.28 31.62
N ASN A 306 -37.36 0.01 32.90
CA ASN A 306 -38.04 1.24 33.33
C ASN A 306 -39.33 1.55 32.55
N GLY A 307 -40.13 0.51 32.22
CA GLY A 307 -41.42 0.66 31.51
C GLY A 307 -41.36 0.56 29.97
N GLY A 308 -40.16 0.48 29.37
CA GLY A 308 -39.96 0.43 27.91
C GLY A 308 -39.88 1.80 27.26
N GLY A 309 -39.29 1.90 26.07
CA GLY A 309 -38.93 3.19 25.47
C GLY A 309 -38.09 3.04 24.20
N ALA A 310 -36.83 3.46 24.24
CA ALA A 310 -35.96 3.38 23.05
C ALA A 310 -35.56 1.92 22.77
N ASN A 311 -35.58 1.53 21.49
CA ASN A 311 -35.29 0.16 21.06
C ASN A 311 -33.78 -0.10 21.02
N VAL A 312 -33.30 -1.05 21.81
CA VAL A 312 -31.89 -1.44 21.85
C VAL A 312 -31.73 -2.88 21.38
N THR A 313 -31.11 -3.07 20.23
CA THR A 313 -30.86 -4.40 19.65
C THR A 313 -29.36 -4.70 19.60
N ILE A 314 -28.90 -5.73 20.30
CA ILE A 314 -27.49 -6.13 20.29
C ILE A 314 -27.37 -7.59 19.90
N LYS A 315 -26.74 -7.86 18.76
CA LYS A 315 -26.67 -9.21 18.17
C LYS A 315 -25.24 -9.61 17.83
N THR A 316 -24.87 -10.84 18.20
CA THR A 316 -23.68 -11.49 17.67
C THR A 316 -23.92 -12.97 17.42
N LEU A 317 -23.39 -13.50 16.31
CA LEU A 317 -23.55 -14.90 15.94
C LEU A 317 -22.64 -15.82 16.78
N ALA A 318 -21.35 -15.48 16.88
CA ALA A 318 -20.34 -16.32 17.55
C ALA A 318 -19.67 -15.66 18.77
N GLY A 319 -19.86 -14.36 18.97
CA GLY A 319 -19.20 -13.60 20.02
C GLY A 319 -19.96 -13.56 21.35
N ASN A 320 -19.35 -12.86 22.31
CA ASN A 320 -19.98 -12.54 23.58
C ASN A 320 -20.42 -11.07 23.61
N ILE A 321 -21.49 -10.80 24.34
CA ILE A 321 -21.96 -9.45 24.64
C ILE A 321 -21.68 -9.17 26.11
N THR A 322 -21.05 -8.03 26.40
CA THR A 322 -21.00 -7.50 27.77
C THR A 322 -21.55 -6.09 27.82
N ILE A 323 -22.56 -5.90 28.65
CA ILE A 323 -23.20 -4.61 28.92
C ILE A 323 -22.74 -4.12 30.30
N TYR A 324 -22.45 -2.83 30.43
CA TYR A 324 -22.08 -2.17 31.69
C TYR A 324 -22.97 -0.95 31.95
N ASN A 325 -23.03 -0.52 33.21
CA ASN A 325 -23.50 0.83 33.53
C ASN A 325 -22.42 1.84 33.12
N ALA A 326 -22.81 3.06 32.76
CA ALA A 326 -21.93 4.09 32.21
C ALA A 326 -20.94 4.64 33.25
N ASP A 327 -19.94 3.83 33.61
CA ASP A 327 -18.73 4.23 34.34
C ASP A 327 -17.59 3.29 33.92
N PHE A 328 -16.96 3.59 32.79
CA PHE A 328 -15.78 2.87 32.31
C PHE A 328 -14.51 3.69 32.55
N ALA A 329 -13.55 3.11 33.30
CA ALA A 329 -12.24 3.71 33.53
C ALA A 329 -11.46 3.94 32.21
N SER A 330 -10.77 5.08 32.18
CA SER A 330 -10.33 5.92 31.07
C SER A 330 -9.26 5.43 30.07
N ASP A 331 -8.84 4.17 30.06
CA ASP A 331 -7.48 3.87 29.60
C ASP A 331 -7.26 3.46 28.12
N THR A 332 -8.23 3.54 27.21
CA THR A 332 -8.02 2.98 25.84
C THR A 332 -8.41 3.83 24.64
N PHE A 333 -8.90 5.06 24.81
CA PHE A 333 -9.21 5.92 23.66
C PHE A 333 -8.67 7.32 23.87
N LYS A 334 -7.54 7.64 23.22
CA LYS A 334 -7.06 9.02 23.09
C LYS A 334 -7.65 9.60 21.81
N PRO A 335 -8.34 10.74 21.85
CA PRO A 335 -8.77 11.42 20.64
C PRO A 335 -7.54 11.72 19.77
N ASN A 336 -7.58 11.32 18.51
CA ASN A 336 -6.54 11.67 17.54
C ASN A 336 -6.45 13.20 17.41
N THR A 337 -5.25 13.74 17.35
CA THR A 337 -5.07 15.18 17.12
C THR A 337 -5.49 15.47 15.68
N PRO A 338 -6.25 16.54 15.40
CA PRO A 338 -6.49 16.98 14.03
C PRO A 338 -5.15 17.12 13.30
N PRO A 339 -5.07 16.81 11.99
CA PRO A 339 -3.87 17.10 11.22
C PRO A 339 -3.49 18.57 11.41
N LYS A 340 -2.25 18.83 11.85
CA LYS A 340 -1.76 20.18 12.14
C LYS A 340 -2.04 21.09 10.94
N GLN A 341 -2.55 22.29 11.22
CA GLN A 341 -2.55 23.40 10.27
C GLN A 341 -1.15 23.50 9.65
N ALA A 342 -1.07 23.58 8.32
CA ALA A 342 0.14 24.11 7.70
C ALA A 342 0.27 25.54 8.23
N ASP A 343 1.28 25.76 9.07
CA ASP A 343 1.51 27.01 9.79
C ASP A 343 1.33 28.22 8.88
N ASN A 344 0.57 29.20 9.37
CA ASN A 344 0.75 30.60 8.97
C ASN A 344 2.25 30.91 9.08
N PRO A 345 2.90 31.50 8.06
CA PRO A 345 4.29 31.88 8.18
C PRO A 345 4.42 32.92 9.29
N LYS A 346 4.92 32.50 10.45
CA LYS A 346 5.41 33.43 11.47
C LYS A 346 6.50 34.27 10.81
N THR A 347 6.30 35.57 10.87
CA THR A 347 7.29 36.61 10.67
C THR A 347 8.47 36.38 11.64
N GLU A 348 9.46 35.62 11.20
CA GLU A 348 10.78 35.61 11.85
C GLU A 348 11.70 36.56 11.10
N ALA A 349 12.07 37.65 11.78
CA ALA A 349 13.13 38.56 11.37
C ALA A 349 14.46 37.78 11.21
N PRO A 350 15.35 38.21 10.31
CA PRO A 350 16.56 37.44 10.00
C PRO A 350 17.49 37.36 11.22
N PRO A 351 18.07 36.19 11.52
CA PRO A 351 18.94 36.05 12.69
C PRO A 351 20.26 36.77 12.45
N LYS A 352 20.65 37.58 13.44
CA LYS A 352 22.00 38.16 13.54
C LYS A 352 23.01 37.04 13.82
N PHE A 353 24.11 37.08 13.08
CA PHE A 353 25.31 36.30 13.36
C PHE A 353 25.97 36.77 14.66
N THR A 354 26.18 35.86 15.62
CA THR A 354 27.20 36.03 16.67
C THR A 354 27.74 34.66 17.10
N GLU A 355 29.01 34.49 16.75
CA GLU A 355 30.14 33.86 17.45
C GLU A 355 30.05 32.50 18.18
N LYS A 356 31.01 31.65 17.79
CA LYS A 356 31.50 30.41 18.41
C LYS A 356 31.71 30.52 19.94
N LYS A 357 31.33 29.47 20.67
CA LYS A 357 32.12 28.92 21.79
C LYS A 357 32.02 27.39 21.86
N THR A 358 33.17 26.76 22.07
CA THR A 358 33.46 25.33 22.26
C THR A 358 33.02 24.82 23.65
N PRO A 359 32.99 23.49 23.88
CA PRO A 359 32.20 22.85 24.94
C PRO A 359 32.98 22.65 26.25
N GLU A 360 32.30 22.85 27.39
CA GLU A 360 32.71 22.33 28.68
C GLU A 360 31.66 21.37 29.25
N GLN A 361 32.20 20.37 29.93
CA GLN A 361 31.60 19.14 30.41
C GLN A 361 30.66 19.38 31.61
N PHE A 362 29.57 18.61 31.70
CA PHE A 362 29.10 18.10 32.98
C PHE A 362 28.59 16.66 32.82
N GLN A 363 29.13 15.79 33.68
CA GLN A 363 28.84 14.37 33.85
C GLN A 363 27.50 14.17 34.56
N GLU A 364 26.83 13.03 34.32
CA GLU A 364 26.41 12.12 35.40
C GLU A 364 25.91 10.73 34.94
N ARG A 365 26.63 9.71 35.43
CA ARG A 365 26.26 8.36 35.96
C ARG A 365 25.71 7.22 35.08
N PRO A 366 26.09 5.96 35.41
CA PRO A 366 26.03 4.83 34.49
C PRO A 366 24.73 4.02 34.62
N ILE A 367 24.13 3.68 33.48
CA ILE A 367 23.07 2.67 33.40
C ILE A 367 23.70 1.39 32.83
N ASN A 368 23.48 0.29 33.55
CA ASN A 368 23.84 -1.08 33.18
C ASN A 368 23.53 -1.38 31.71
N THR A 369 24.57 -1.76 30.98
CA THR A 369 24.55 -2.14 29.57
C THR A 369 23.71 -3.41 29.37
N ALA A 370 22.46 -3.26 28.96
CA ALA A 370 21.86 -4.22 28.06
C ALA A 370 22.68 -4.21 26.76
N LYS A 371 23.13 -5.38 26.32
CA LYS A 371 23.91 -5.54 25.08
C LYS A 371 23.24 -4.76 23.95
N PRO A 372 23.96 -3.88 23.24
CA PRO A 372 23.43 -3.29 22.02
C PRO A 372 23.08 -4.44 21.08
N TYR A 373 21.94 -4.33 20.41
CA TYR A 373 21.70 -5.04 19.17
C TYR A 373 22.99 -4.96 18.36
N THR A 374 23.64 -6.11 18.16
CA THR A 374 24.63 -6.25 17.09
C THR A 374 23.91 -5.79 15.85
N GLU A 375 24.34 -4.64 15.32
CA GLU A 375 24.11 -4.25 13.94
C GLU A 375 24.28 -5.53 13.14
N SER A 376 23.17 -6.02 12.59
CA SER A 376 23.24 -6.99 11.53
C SER A 376 24.22 -6.40 10.52
N LYS A 377 25.36 -7.07 10.34
CA LYS A 377 26.35 -6.71 9.33
C LYS A 377 25.60 -6.23 8.09
N PRO A 378 25.97 -5.09 7.49
CA PRO A 378 25.42 -4.73 6.19
C PRO A 378 25.57 -5.96 5.32
N PHE A 379 24.43 -6.42 4.77
CA PHE A 379 24.37 -7.61 3.94
C PHE A 379 25.54 -7.51 2.97
N SER A 380 26.50 -8.42 3.12
CA SER A 380 27.71 -8.46 2.32
C SER A 380 27.32 -8.31 0.86
N ASP A 381 28.02 -7.40 0.17
CA ASP A 381 28.02 -7.24 -1.28
C ASP A 381 27.94 -8.61 -1.93
N ASN A 382 26.72 -9.01 -2.29
CA ASN A 382 26.52 -10.28 -2.97
C ASN A 382 26.99 -10.01 -4.40
N GLU A 383 28.13 -10.60 -4.75
CA GLU A 383 28.92 -10.45 -5.99
C GLU A 383 28.18 -10.78 -7.29
N ASN A 384 26.86 -10.93 -7.26
CA ASN A 384 26.02 -11.14 -8.43
C ASN A 384 25.00 -10.01 -8.57
N ALA A 385 25.46 -8.76 -8.53
CA ALA A 385 24.75 -7.72 -9.28
C ALA A 385 24.70 -8.23 -10.72
N VAL A 386 23.52 -8.68 -11.16
CA VAL A 386 23.29 -9.10 -12.54
C VAL A 386 23.57 -7.88 -13.40
N HIS A 387 24.82 -7.77 -13.83
CA HIS A 387 25.26 -6.79 -14.80
C HIS A 387 24.71 -7.26 -16.13
N LEU A 388 23.43 -6.97 -16.38
CA LEU A 388 22.85 -6.95 -17.72
C LEU A 388 23.51 -5.79 -18.49
N LYS A 389 24.81 -5.91 -18.79
CA LYS A 389 25.38 -5.22 -19.92
C LYS A 389 24.71 -5.84 -21.14
N PRO A 390 23.94 -5.09 -21.95
CA PRO A 390 23.40 -5.64 -23.19
C PRO A 390 24.56 -6.23 -23.99
N ASN A 391 24.40 -7.45 -24.51
CA ASN A 391 25.43 -8.11 -25.29
C ASN A 391 25.87 -7.19 -26.44
N TYR A 392 27.14 -6.79 -26.42
CA TYR A 392 27.70 -5.92 -27.44
C TYR A 392 27.80 -6.68 -28.76
N ASN A 393 26.81 -6.49 -29.64
CA ASN A 393 26.76 -7.18 -30.92
C ASN A 393 27.36 -6.29 -32.02
N ILE A 394 28.60 -6.56 -32.37
CA ILE A 394 29.35 -5.83 -33.41
C ILE A 394 28.62 -5.88 -34.76
N TYR A 395 28.03 -7.02 -35.12
CA TYR A 395 27.32 -7.18 -36.39
C TYR A 395 26.12 -6.26 -36.49
N PHE A 396 25.35 -6.14 -35.40
CA PHE A 396 24.21 -5.22 -35.35
C PHE A 396 24.66 -3.77 -35.51
N ASN A 397 25.76 -3.36 -34.87
CA ASN A 397 26.28 -2.00 -34.94
C ASN A 397 26.70 -1.63 -36.36
N VAL A 398 27.34 -2.57 -37.07
CA VAL A 398 27.75 -2.39 -38.47
C VAL A 398 26.53 -2.15 -39.35
N VAL A 399 25.52 -3.02 -39.25
CA VAL A 399 24.28 -2.91 -40.04
C VAL A 399 23.52 -1.63 -39.71
N PHE A 400 23.40 -1.28 -38.42
CA PHE A 400 22.71 -0.09 -37.94
C PHE A 400 23.37 1.20 -38.45
N CYS A 401 24.69 1.34 -38.32
CA CYS A 401 25.41 2.54 -38.75
C CYS A 401 25.32 2.73 -40.27
N LEU A 402 25.41 1.65 -41.04
CA LEU A 402 25.27 1.70 -42.50
C LEU A 402 23.86 2.14 -42.93
N LEU A 403 22.81 1.61 -42.31
CA LEU A 403 21.43 1.99 -42.63
C LEU A 403 21.12 3.45 -42.28
N VAL A 404 21.58 3.91 -41.11
CA VAL A 404 21.39 5.31 -40.70
C VAL A 404 22.19 6.25 -41.59
N GLY A 405 23.45 5.91 -41.90
CA GLY A 405 24.27 6.67 -42.83
C GLY A 405 23.61 6.79 -44.21
N TYR A 406 23.15 5.66 -44.77
CA TYR A 406 22.44 5.64 -46.05
C TYR A 406 21.18 6.50 -46.02
N ALA A 407 20.35 6.37 -44.99
CA ALA A 407 19.12 7.15 -44.86
C ALA A 407 19.40 8.67 -44.83
N VAL A 408 20.38 9.11 -44.02
CA VAL A 408 20.73 10.53 -43.91
C VAL A 408 21.31 11.05 -45.23
N THR A 409 22.22 10.31 -45.87
CA THR A 409 22.78 10.74 -47.15
C THR A 409 21.72 10.78 -48.26
N CYS A 410 20.75 9.87 -48.27
CA CYS A 410 19.61 9.92 -49.20
C CYS A 410 18.76 11.18 -48.98
N VAL A 411 18.43 11.53 -47.73
CA VAL A 411 17.68 12.75 -47.44
C VAL A 411 18.41 13.98 -47.97
N ILE A 412 19.72 14.06 -47.73
CA ILE A 412 20.52 15.20 -48.19
C ILE A 412 20.60 15.20 -49.72
N PHE A 413 20.82 14.04 -50.36
CA PHE A 413 20.86 13.91 -51.82
C PHE A 413 19.57 14.40 -52.48
N PHE A 414 18.40 13.93 -52.03
CA PHE A 414 17.12 14.37 -52.59
C PHE A 414 16.83 15.85 -52.31
N THR A 415 17.31 16.38 -51.18
CA THR A 415 17.20 17.81 -50.85
C THR A 415 18.03 18.67 -51.81
N VAL A 416 19.25 18.23 -52.15
CA VAL A 416 20.10 18.94 -53.11
C VAL A 416 19.56 18.78 -54.54
N ALA A 417 19.13 17.58 -54.93
CA ALA A 417 18.55 17.32 -56.26
C ALA A 417 17.31 18.18 -56.58
N THR A 418 16.52 18.53 -55.56
CA THR A 418 15.33 19.38 -55.70
C THR A 418 15.64 20.89 -55.72
N SER A 419 16.86 21.30 -55.33
CA SER A 419 17.23 22.71 -55.14
C SER A 419 17.66 23.48 -56.41
N LYS A 420 17.42 22.95 -57.61
CA LYS A 420 17.76 23.56 -58.93
C LYS A 420 19.24 23.98 -59.09
N LEU A 421 20.19 23.34 -58.39
CA LEU A 421 21.61 23.50 -58.71
C LEU A 421 21.94 22.81 -60.06
N PRO A 422 22.76 23.41 -60.95
CA PRO A 422 23.15 22.82 -62.23
C PRO A 422 24.30 21.83 -62.00
N LEU A 423 24.04 20.76 -61.25
CA LEU A 423 25.00 19.69 -61.00
C LEU A 423 24.64 18.49 -61.88
N ASP A 424 25.59 18.00 -62.67
CA ASP A 424 25.44 16.73 -63.36
C ASP A 424 25.58 15.61 -62.33
N PHE A 425 24.47 14.93 -62.02
CA PHE A 425 24.42 13.94 -60.95
C PHE A 425 25.05 12.60 -61.33
N SER A 426 25.37 12.36 -62.61
CA SER A 426 25.92 11.08 -63.07
C SER A 426 27.28 10.75 -62.45
N ASP A 427 28.11 11.76 -62.19
CA ASP A 427 29.42 11.61 -61.54
C ASP A 427 29.34 11.56 -60.01
N VAL A 428 28.23 12.02 -59.40
CA VAL A 428 28.12 12.24 -57.94
C VAL A 428 27.65 10.99 -57.17
N TYR A 429 27.02 10.02 -57.86
CA TYR A 429 26.46 8.82 -57.21
C TYR A 429 27.53 7.93 -56.57
N GLN A 430 28.69 7.78 -57.21
CA GLN A 430 29.79 6.98 -56.67
C GLN A 430 30.38 7.65 -55.42
N ASP A 431 30.53 8.98 -55.46
CA ASP A 431 31.12 9.77 -54.37
C ASP A 431 30.25 9.74 -53.12
N ILE A 432 28.93 9.84 -53.28
CA ILE A 432 27.95 9.73 -52.21
C ILE A 432 27.99 8.34 -51.56
N PHE A 433 28.17 7.30 -52.35
CA PHE A 433 28.27 5.93 -51.85
C PHE A 433 29.55 5.74 -51.01
N TYR A 434 30.70 6.15 -51.54
CA TYR A 434 31.98 6.06 -50.80
C TYR A 434 31.96 6.91 -49.52
N LEU A 435 31.38 8.10 -49.57
CA LEU A 435 31.21 8.97 -48.41
C LEU A 435 30.35 8.33 -47.31
N THR A 436 29.23 7.70 -47.69
CA THR A 436 28.33 7.01 -46.76
C THR A 436 29.01 5.80 -46.12
N LEU A 437 29.78 5.05 -46.90
CA LEU A 437 30.52 3.90 -46.40
C LEU A 437 31.60 4.33 -45.40
N MET A 438 32.38 5.37 -45.72
CA MET A 438 33.47 5.85 -44.86
C MET A 438 32.97 6.50 -43.57
N SER A 439 31.91 7.32 -43.64
CA SER A 439 31.29 7.91 -42.45
C SER A 439 30.72 6.85 -41.51
N SER A 440 30.16 5.76 -42.07
CA SER A 440 29.69 4.61 -41.29
C SER A 440 30.84 3.86 -40.62
N LEU A 441 31.96 3.63 -41.32
CA LEU A 441 33.17 3.01 -40.74
C LEU A 441 33.79 3.85 -39.63
N ALA A 442 33.87 5.17 -39.84
CA ALA A 442 34.36 6.12 -38.83
C ALA A 442 33.47 6.10 -37.57
N ALA A 443 32.14 6.07 -37.73
CA ALA A 443 31.21 5.99 -36.62
C ALA A 443 31.34 4.67 -35.83
N ILE A 444 31.52 3.54 -36.52
CA ILE A 444 31.73 2.23 -35.89
C ILE A 444 33.03 2.22 -35.07
N ALA A 445 34.12 2.74 -35.62
CA ALA A 445 35.40 2.85 -34.90
C ALA A 445 35.28 3.73 -33.66
N ALA A 446 34.60 4.88 -33.77
CA ALA A 446 34.35 5.79 -32.65
C ALA A 446 33.50 5.13 -31.55
N ILE A 447 32.42 4.44 -31.92
CA ILE A 447 31.55 3.69 -31.00
C ILE A 447 32.34 2.59 -30.27
N TYR A 448 33.15 1.83 -31.01
CA TYR A 448 33.95 0.74 -30.45
C TYR A 448 34.95 1.23 -29.41
N VAL A 449 35.68 2.30 -29.72
CA VAL A 449 36.63 2.91 -28.77
C VAL A 449 35.88 3.48 -27.56
N PHE A 450 34.77 4.16 -27.81
CA PHE A 450 33.97 4.78 -26.75
C PHE A 450 33.42 3.75 -25.76
N LEU A 451 32.75 2.69 -26.23
CA LEU A 451 32.13 1.70 -25.36
C LEU A 451 33.16 0.86 -24.57
N ASN A 452 34.30 0.54 -25.18
CA ASN A 452 35.31 -0.30 -24.51
C ASN A 452 36.20 0.49 -23.55
N PHE A 453 36.59 1.73 -23.89
CA PHE A 453 37.62 2.46 -23.14
C PHE A 453 37.09 3.67 -22.37
N VAL A 454 36.08 4.36 -22.89
CA VAL A 454 35.60 5.63 -22.33
C VAL A 454 34.41 5.40 -21.41
N GLU A 455 33.49 4.53 -21.78
CA GLU A 455 32.22 4.31 -21.08
C GLU A 455 32.42 3.77 -19.66
N SER A 456 33.44 2.93 -19.46
CA SER A 456 33.80 2.33 -18.18
C SER A 456 34.51 3.29 -17.22
N ARG A 457 35.10 4.39 -17.73
CA ARG A 457 35.94 5.31 -16.95
C ARG A 457 35.24 6.63 -16.59
N ILE A 458 34.14 6.98 -17.26
CA ILE A 458 33.41 8.23 -17.01
C ILE A 458 32.10 7.94 -16.25
N PRO A 459 31.82 8.63 -15.11
CA PRO A 459 30.58 8.49 -14.34
C PRO A 459 29.33 8.79 -15.19
N PRO A 460 28.13 8.32 -14.79
CA PRO A 460 26.91 8.30 -15.61
C PRO A 460 26.23 9.67 -15.69
N ILE A 461 26.96 10.72 -16.08
CA ILE A 461 26.36 11.96 -16.55
C ILE A 461 26.24 11.82 -18.06
N ASP A 462 25.05 11.45 -18.53
CA ASP A 462 24.83 11.06 -19.93
C ASP A 462 25.27 12.13 -20.92
N LEU A 463 25.14 13.43 -20.59
CA LEU A 463 25.54 14.52 -21.50
C LEU A 463 27.06 14.64 -21.70
N VAL A 464 27.86 14.40 -20.66
CA VAL A 464 29.33 14.56 -20.71
C VAL A 464 29.97 13.43 -21.54
N LYS A 465 29.31 12.28 -21.61
CA LYS A 465 29.73 11.13 -22.41
C LYS A 465 29.65 11.37 -23.92
N PHE A 466 28.84 12.33 -24.39
CA PHE A 466 28.76 12.67 -25.82
C PHE A 466 29.97 13.44 -26.32
N MET A 467 30.66 14.20 -25.47
CA MET A 467 31.85 14.97 -25.85
C MET A 467 33.02 14.10 -26.34
N PRO A 468 33.45 13.05 -25.60
CA PRO A 468 34.52 12.18 -26.07
C PRO A 468 34.10 11.32 -27.27
N LEU A 469 32.84 10.86 -27.35
CA LEU A 469 32.34 10.14 -28.52
C LEU A 469 32.37 11.03 -29.78
N MET A 470 31.93 12.28 -29.66
CA MET A 470 31.97 13.27 -30.74
C MET A 470 33.41 13.55 -31.17
N GLY A 471 34.32 13.73 -30.21
CA GLY A 471 35.75 13.89 -30.50
C GLY A 471 36.33 12.70 -31.27
N CYS A 472 36.03 11.47 -30.84
CA CYS A 472 36.45 10.25 -31.56
C CYS A 472 35.86 10.18 -32.97
N ALA A 473 34.56 10.44 -33.13
CA ALA A 473 33.89 10.41 -34.44
C ALA A 473 34.49 11.43 -35.43
N LEU A 474 34.81 12.63 -34.95
CA LEU A 474 35.48 13.66 -35.75
C LEU A 474 36.91 13.28 -36.11
N LEU A 475 37.67 12.72 -35.17
CA LEU A 475 39.04 12.26 -35.41
C LEU A 475 39.08 11.14 -36.45
N PHE A 476 38.25 10.10 -36.29
CA PHE A 476 38.19 9.00 -37.24
C PHE A 476 37.65 9.46 -38.60
N GLY A 477 36.63 10.34 -38.63
CA GLY A 477 36.12 10.92 -39.87
C GLY A 477 37.21 11.62 -40.69
N ASN A 478 38.05 12.44 -40.03
CA ASN A 478 39.18 13.10 -40.69
C ASN A 478 40.26 12.12 -41.16
N LEU A 479 40.59 11.11 -40.35
CA LEU A 479 41.59 10.10 -40.73
C LEU A 479 41.17 9.31 -41.97
N PHE A 480 39.93 8.83 -42.02
CA PHE A 480 39.41 8.11 -43.18
C PHE A 480 39.29 9.01 -44.42
N HIS A 481 38.90 10.26 -44.23
CA HIS A 481 38.86 11.23 -45.33
C HIS A 481 40.25 11.48 -45.92
N SER A 482 41.25 11.75 -45.06
CA SER A 482 42.64 11.98 -45.48
C SER A 482 43.28 10.76 -46.15
N ALA A 483 42.93 9.55 -45.70
CA ALA A 483 43.42 8.32 -46.31
C ALA A 483 42.87 8.16 -47.74
N LEU A 484 41.58 8.45 -47.96
CA LEU A 484 40.96 8.34 -49.28
C LEU A 484 41.48 9.41 -50.26
N SER A 485 41.65 10.66 -49.80
CA SER A 485 42.18 11.73 -50.63
C SER A 485 43.63 11.47 -51.10
N SER A 486 44.38 10.63 -50.37
CA SER A 486 45.76 10.26 -50.74
C SER A 486 45.85 9.20 -51.84
N HIS A 487 44.77 8.46 -52.13
CA HIS A 487 44.77 7.36 -53.08
C HIS A 487 44.16 7.71 -54.46
N ASN A 488 43.56 8.90 -54.61
CA ASN A 488 42.96 9.34 -55.87
C ASN A 488 43.84 10.40 -56.55
N GLU A 489 44.54 10.03 -57.63
CA GLU A 489 45.32 10.96 -58.48
C GLU A 489 44.44 11.88 -59.36
N ALA A 490 43.16 11.59 -59.52
CA ALA A 490 42.21 12.44 -60.23
C ALA A 490 41.56 13.44 -59.26
N GLY A 491 42.04 14.68 -59.27
CA GLY A 491 41.50 15.81 -58.48
C GLY A 491 40.09 16.26 -58.91
N SER A 492 39.16 15.34 -59.15
CA SER A 492 37.79 15.64 -59.61
C SER A 492 36.68 14.91 -58.87
N LEU A 493 36.94 14.26 -57.73
CA LEU A 493 35.87 13.57 -57.00
C LEU A 493 34.94 14.48 -56.17
N TRP A 494 35.11 15.81 -56.15
CA TRP A 494 34.30 16.66 -55.26
C TRP A 494 34.02 18.04 -55.86
N ALA A 495 33.00 18.13 -56.73
CA ALA A 495 32.47 19.37 -57.29
C ALA A 495 31.55 20.15 -56.32
N PHE A 496 31.84 20.14 -55.01
CA PHE A 496 31.11 20.92 -54.01
C PHE A 496 31.96 22.05 -53.46
N ASP A 497 31.35 23.23 -53.34
CA ASP A 497 31.90 24.39 -52.67
C ASP A 497 32.32 24.01 -51.23
N MET A 498 33.47 24.51 -50.75
CA MET A 498 34.06 24.20 -49.45
C MET A 498 33.08 24.09 -48.25
N PRO A 499 31.99 24.90 -48.13
CA PRO A 499 31.04 24.73 -47.03
C PRO A 499 30.26 23.41 -47.02
N ALA A 500 29.90 22.82 -48.17
CA ALA A 500 29.08 21.59 -48.19
C ALA A 500 29.88 20.35 -47.78
N ALA A 501 31.14 20.26 -48.22
CA ALA A 501 32.06 19.18 -47.84
C ALA A 501 32.24 19.11 -46.31
N ILE A 502 32.29 20.27 -45.64
CA ILE A 502 32.41 20.35 -44.18
C ILE A 502 31.21 19.68 -43.49
N TYR A 503 29.98 19.88 -43.98
CA TYR A 503 28.81 19.22 -43.36
C TYR A 503 28.86 17.70 -43.51
N PHE A 504 29.30 17.18 -44.65
CA PHE A 504 29.35 15.74 -44.90
C PHE A 504 30.45 15.01 -44.14
N TYR A 505 31.66 15.57 -44.06
CA TYR A 505 32.79 14.90 -43.39
C TYR A 505 32.78 15.06 -41.87
N PHE A 506 32.30 16.20 -41.36
CA PHE A 506 32.37 16.49 -39.93
C PHE A 506 31.08 16.11 -39.20
N VAL A 507 29.91 16.33 -39.80
CA VAL A 507 28.64 16.22 -39.07
C VAL A 507 28.06 14.81 -39.17
N LEU A 508 28.22 14.14 -40.31
CA LEU A 508 27.58 12.84 -40.57
C LEU A 508 28.05 11.72 -39.62
N PRO A 509 29.36 11.50 -39.38
CA PRO A 509 29.82 10.49 -38.42
C PRO A 509 29.35 10.77 -36.99
N VAL A 510 29.28 12.05 -36.61
CA VAL A 510 28.81 12.49 -35.28
C VAL A 510 27.33 12.15 -35.10
N ILE A 511 26.49 12.44 -36.10
CA ILE A 511 25.05 12.11 -36.06
C ILE A 511 24.84 10.60 -35.94
N ILE A 512 25.55 9.79 -36.73
CA ILE A 512 25.44 8.33 -36.69
C ILE A 512 25.88 7.81 -35.31
N SER A 513 27.02 8.24 -34.79
CA SER A 513 27.50 7.85 -33.46
C SER A 513 26.55 8.29 -32.33
N TRP A 514 25.97 9.48 -32.40
CA TRP A 514 24.97 9.97 -31.44
C TRP A 514 23.69 9.14 -31.47
N SER A 515 23.18 8.83 -32.66
CA SER A 515 21.96 8.03 -32.84
C SER A 515 22.09 6.64 -32.20
N TYR A 516 23.25 6.02 -32.37
CA TYR A 516 23.56 4.72 -31.79
C TYR A 516 23.67 4.79 -30.26
N LEU A 517 24.40 5.77 -29.72
CA LEU A 517 24.54 5.92 -28.27
C LEU A 517 23.19 6.18 -27.59
N PHE A 518 22.31 6.97 -28.21
CA PHE A 518 20.95 7.18 -27.73
C PHE A 518 20.14 5.87 -27.67
N TYR A 519 20.17 5.08 -28.74
CA TYR A 519 19.52 3.76 -28.78
C TYR A 519 20.06 2.82 -27.70
N TRP A 520 21.38 2.82 -27.51
CA TRP A 520 22.08 1.99 -26.52
C TRP A 520 21.70 2.35 -25.08
N LEU A 521 21.72 3.65 -24.74
CA LEU A 521 21.29 4.15 -23.42
C LEU A 521 19.82 3.84 -23.13
N ARG A 522 18.95 3.99 -24.14
CA ARG A 522 17.53 3.68 -24.02
C ARG A 522 17.28 2.21 -23.72
N THR A 523 17.93 1.32 -24.47
CA THR A 523 17.84 -0.14 -24.25
C THR A 523 18.29 -0.50 -22.83
N ARG A 524 19.43 0.03 -22.37
CA ARG A 524 19.93 -0.19 -21.00
C ARG A 524 18.94 0.29 -19.93
N SER A 525 18.33 1.45 -20.12
CA SER A 525 17.34 1.99 -19.17
C SER A 525 16.08 1.11 -19.08
N ILE A 526 15.64 0.53 -20.20
CA ILE A 526 14.49 -0.37 -20.26
C ILE A 526 14.83 -1.68 -19.57
N THR A 527 15.98 -2.28 -19.90
CA THR A 527 16.44 -3.53 -19.25
C THR A 527 16.56 -3.36 -17.73
N ARG A 528 17.09 -2.22 -17.26
CA ARG A 528 17.14 -1.92 -15.82
C ARG A 528 15.76 -1.85 -15.18
N LYS A 529 14.81 -1.14 -15.81
CA LYS A 529 13.42 -1.04 -15.31
C LYS A 529 12.73 -2.39 -15.26
N ILE A 530 12.94 -3.24 -16.28
CA ILE A 530 12.41 -4.61 -16.30
C ILE A 530 12.98 -5.40 -15.12
N SER A 531 14.29 -5.36 -14.89
CA SER A 531 14.92 -6.06 -13.76
C SER A 531 14.44 -5.56 -12.39
N GLU A 532 14.23 -4.25 -12.24
CA GLU A 532 13.67 -3.66 -11.02
C GLU A 532 12.22 -4.10 -10.78
N GLN A 533 11.40 -4.19 -11.85
CA GLN A 533 10.03 -4.68 -11.77
C GLN A 533 9.96 -6.18 -11.44
N GLU A 534 10.82 -7.00 -12.05
CA GLU A 534 10.93 -8.43 -11.74
C GLU A 534 11.33 -8.64 -10.27
N TYR A 535 12.29 -7.86 -9.76
CA TYR A 535 12.69 -7.91 -8.36
C TYR A 535 11.54 -7.50 -7.40
N GLN A 536 10.80 -6.44 -7.73
CA GLN A 536 9.63 -6.02 -6.96
C GLN A 536 8.55 -7.10 -6.94
N LEU A 537 8.29 -7.75 -8.08
CA LEU A 537 7.31 -8.82 -8.19
C LEU A 537 7.71 -10.02 -7.31
N LEU A 538 8.98 -10.44 -7.38
CA LEU A 538 9.50 -11.52 -6.55
C LEU A 538 9.40 -11.21 -5.05
N ASN A 539 9.70 -9.98 -4.65
CA ASN A 539 9.53 -9.55 -3.25
C ASN A 539 8.07 -9.54 -2.81
N LEU A 540 7.14 -9.11 -3.67
CA LEU A 540 5.71 -9.16 -3.39
C LEU A 540 5.21 -10.59 -3.25
N GLU A 541 5.64 -11.51 -4.11
CA GLU A 541 5.31 -12.93 -4.01
C GLU A 541 5.84 -13.54 -2.71
N LYS A 542 7.08 -13.22 -2.32
CA LYS A 542 7.67 -13.66 -1.05
C LYS A 542 6.88 -13.15 0.15
N LEU A 543 6.52 -11.85 0.17
CA LEU A 543 5.73 -11.25 1.24
C LEU A 543 4.32 -11.84 1.32
N LYS A 544 3.69 -12.10 0.16
CA LYS A 544 2.38 -12.75 0.09
C LYS A 544 2.44 -14.16 0.67
N SER A 545 3.43 -14.97 0.27
CA SER A 545 3.61 -16.33 0.81
C SER A 545 3.88 -16.30 2.31
N LYS A 546 4.70 -15.37 2.80
CA LYS A 546 4.93 -15.18 4.24
C LYS A 546 3.65 -14.81 4.98
N ALA A 547 2.89 -13.83 4.49
CA ALA A 547 1.63 -13.43 5.11
C ALA A 547 0.58 -14.56 5.11
N GLN A 548 0.57 -15.40 4.07
CA GLN A 548 -0.28 -16.59 4.03
C GLN A 548 0.13 -17.61 5.11
N LEU A 549 1.43 -17.85 5.29
CA LEU A 549 1.95 -18.70 6.36
C LEU A 549 1.62 -18.14 7.75
N ASP A 550 1.87 -16.84 7.98
CA ASP A 550 1.59 -16.17 9.25
C ASP A 550 0.09 -16.20 9.61
N ALA A 551 -0.79 -16.03 8.61
CA ALA A 551 -2.24 -16.11 8.81
C ALA A 551 -2.73 -17.54 9.13
N LEU A 552 -2.06 -18.56 8.58
CA LEU A 552 -2.31 -19.96 8.93
C LEU A 552 -1.87 -20.27 10.37
N GLU A 553 -0.83 -19.60 10.87
CA GLU A 553 -0.26 -19.79 12.21
C GLU A 553 -1.05 -19.10 13.33
N ALA A 554 -1.69 -17.96 13.08
CA ALA A 554 -2.29 -17.11 14.12
C ALA A 554 -3.56 -17.66 14.80
N ARG A 555 -3.98 -18.90 14.52
CA ARG A 555 -5.26 -19.44 15.00
C ARG A 555 -5.12 -20.27 16.28
N ILE A 556 -5.13 -19.62 17.43
CA ILE A 556 -5.38 -20.30 18.72
C ILE A 556 -6.83 -20.81 18.73
N ASN A 557 -7.04 -22.08 19.08
CA ASN A 557 -8.38 -22.66 19.24
C ASN A 557 -9.02 -22.16 20.56
N PRO A 558 -10.01 -21.23 20.53
CA PRO A 558 -10.55 -20.64 21.75
C PRO A 558 -11.26 -21.67 22.62
N HIS A 559 -11.84 -22.71 22.00
CA HIS A 559 -12.56 -23.76 22.70
C HIS A 559 -11.62 -24.67 23.50
N PHE A 560 -10.45 -25.01 22.95
CA PHE A 560 -9.40 -25.73 23.68
C PHE A 560 -9.02 -24.96 24.95
N LEU A 561 -8.72 -23.66 24.81
CA LEU A 561 -8.33 -22.81 25.92
C LEU A 561 -9.37 -22.76 27.05
N TYR A 562 -10.65 -22.56 26.71
CA TYR A 562 -11.72 -22.56 27.72
C TYR A 562 -11.82 -23.90 28.44
N ASN A 563 -11.69 -25.01 27.72
CA ASN A 563 -11.75 -26.34 28.33
C ASN A 563 -10.57 -26.61 29.24
N SER A 564 -9.36 -26.24 28.83
CA SER A 564 -8.16 -26.40 29.66
C SER A 564 -8.28 -25.60 30.97
N LEU A 565 -8.74 -24.35 30.91
CA LEU A 565 -8.95 -23.52 32.09
C LEU A 565 -10.03 -24.07 33.03
N ASN A 566 -11.13 -24.60 32.49
CA ASN A 566 -12.18 -25.22 33.30
C ASN A 566 -11.70 -26.52 33.97
N SER A 567 -10.91 -27.35 33.27
CA SER A 567 -10.31 -28.55 33.85
C SER A 567 -9.33 -28.19 34.96
N ILE A 568 -8.49 -27.17 34.77
CA ILE A 568 -7.61 -26.64 35.83
C ILE A 568 -8.46 -26.23 37.03
N ALA A 569 -9.50 -25.41 36.82
CA ALA A 569 -10.38 -24.96 37.90
C ALA A 569 -11.04 -26.12 38.67
N GLY A 570 -11.41 -27.19 37.98
CA GLY A 570 -11.97 -28.40 38.61
C GLY A 570 -10.94 -29.25 39.37
N LEU A 571 -9.66 -29.19 39.00
CA LEU A 571 -8.59 -29.97 39.63
C LEU A 571 -7.96 -29.29 40.84
N ILE A 572 -8.05 -27.96 40.97
CA ILE A 572 -7.38 -27.18 42.02
C ILE A 572 -7.64 -27.72 43.44
N HIS A 573 -8.88 -28.12 43.73
CA HIS A 573 -9.25 -28.61 45.06
C HIS A 573 -8.97 -30.11 45.26
N ASP A 574 -9.17 -30.93 44.22
CA ASP A 574 -9.13 -32.39 44.34
C ASP A 574 -7.75 -33.00 44.02
N LYS A 575 -7.02 -32.41 43.07
CA LYS A 575 -5.74 -32.91 42.54
C LYS A 575 -4.81 -31.73 42.17
N PRO A 576 -4.30 -30.98 43.15
CA PRO A 576 -3.53 -29.76 42.92
C PRO A 576 -2.27 -30.00 42.05
N ASP A 577 -1.56 -31.12 42.25
CA ASP A 577 -0.37 -31.46 41.46
C ASP A 577 -0.68 -31.59 39.96
N LYS A 578 -1.84 -32.17 39.62
CA LYS A 578 -2.29 -32.27 38.21
C LYS A 578 -2.74 -30.93 37.65
N ALA A 579 -3.31 -30.05 38.48
CA ALA A 579 -3.67 -28.70 38.07
C ALA A 579 -2.42 -27.85 37.78
N GLU A 580 -1.38 -27.99 38.59
CA GLU A 580 -0.08 -27.36 38.39
C GLU A 580 0.60 -27.87 37.10
N GLU A 581 0.68 -29.19 36.92
CA GLU A 581 1.21 -29.80 35.70
C GLU A 581 0.49 -29.28 34.45
N MET A 582 -0.85 -29.28 34.46
CA MET A 582 -1.67 -28.79 33.36
C MET A 582 -1.44 -27.29 33.08
N THR A 583 -1.21 -26.48 34.12
CA THR A 583 -0.89 -25.06 33.99
C THR A 583 0.47 -24.84 33.33
N ILE A 584 1.49 -25.63 33.71
CA ILE A 584 2.82 -25.59 33.11
C ILE A 584 2.76 -26.00 31.64
N GLN A 585 2.06 -27.09 31.30
CA GLN A 585 1.93 -27.52 29.90
C GLN A 585 1.19 -26.48 29.07
N LEU A 586 0.13 -25.86 29.62
CA LEU A 586 -0.60 -24.79 28.95
C LEU A 586 0.31 -23.57 28.71
N SER A 587 1.13 -23.18 29.69
CA SER A 587 2.11 -22.11 29.54
C SER A 587 3.16 -22.42 28.48
N LYS A 588 3.65 -23.66 28.39
CA LYS A 588 4.59 -24.09 27.34
C LYS A 588 3.96 -23.98 25.97
N LEU A 589 2.74 -24.51 25.79
CA LEU A 589 2.00 -24.44 24.53
C LEU A 589 1.80 -22.99 24.10
N PHE A 590 1.39 -22.10 25.00
CA PHE A 590 1.28 -20.67 24.72
C PHE A 590 2.59 -20.03 24.32
N ARG A 591 3.69 -20.33 25.03
CA ARG A 591 5.01 -19.82 24.67
C ARG A 591 5.41 -20.24 23.26
N TYR A 592 5.09 -21.48 22.86
CA TYR A 592 5.33 -21.94 21.49
C TYR A 592 4.41 -21.26 20.48
N THR A 593 3.15 -20.94 20.81
CA THR A 593 2.22 -20.25 19.89
C THR A 593 2.43 -18.73 19.80
N THR A 594 2.85 -18.07 20.88
CA THR A 594 3.03 -16.61 20.96
C THR A 594 4.48 -16.17 20.88
N GLY A 595 5.43 -17.10 21.00
CA GLY A 595 6.85 -16.83 20.88
C GLY A 595 7.17 -16.23 19.52
N ARG A 596 7.61 -14.96 19.53
CA ARG A 596 8.15 -14.27 18.37
C ARG A 596 9.54 -14.81 18.05
N THR A 597 9.60 -15.96 17.42
CA THR A 597 10.75 -16.34 16.59
C THR A 597 10.34 -16.02 15.15
N GLU A 598 11.15 -15.22 14.44
CA GLU A 598 10.93 -14.90 13.02
C GLU A 598 11.19 -16.11 12.09
N GLU A 599 11.34 -17.31 12.66
CA GLU A 599 11.69 -18.54 11.97
C GLU A 599 10.43 -19.32 11.56
N SER A 600 10.26 -19.54 10.26
CA SER A 600 9.15 -20.32 9.69
C SER A 600 9.29 -21.84 9.88
N PHE A 601 10.32 -22.29 10.60
CA PHE A 601 10.70 -23.69 10.77
C PHE A 601 10.99 -23.99 12.24
N HIS A 602 10.64 -25.20 12.66
CA HIS A 602 10.93 -25.79 13.95
C HIS A 602 11.78 -27.04 13.74
N THR A 603 12.54 -27.47 14.75
CA THR A 603 13.08 -28.83 14.74
C THR A 603 11.96 -29.84 14.97
N PHE A 604 12.15 -31.10 14.58
CA PHE A 604 11.21 -32.16 15.00
C PHE A 604 11.08 -32.22 16.52
N ALA A 605 12.16 -32.00 17.27
CA ALA A 605 12.13 -31.92 18.73
C ALA A 605 11.15 -30.85 19.25
N ASP A 606 11.15 -29.65 18.65
CA ASP A 606 10.23 -28.57 19.03
C ASP A 606 8.77 -28.94 18.75
N GLU A 607 8.46 -29.48 17.56
CA GLU A 607 7.10 -29.92 17.21
C GLU A 607 6.61 -31.06 18.11
N LEU A 608 7.49 -31.99 18.47
CA LEU A 608 7.17 -33.07 19.39
C LEU A 608 6.93 -32.56 20.81
N GLU A 609 7.66 -31.55 21.29
CA GLU A 609 7.38 -30.93 22.59
C GLU A 609 6.00 -30.25 22.60
N ILE A 610 5.63 -29.57 21.50
CA ILE A 610 4.32 -28.94 21.32
C ILE A 610 3.21 -29.99 21.36
N ILE A 611 3.34 -31.08 20.60
CA ILE A 611 2.36 -32.18 20.59
C ILE A 611 2.26 -32.83 21.95
N LYS A 612 3.39 -33.08 22.62
CA LYS A 612 3.41 -33.70 23.95
C LYS A 612 2.66 -32.83 24.95
N ALA A 613 2.95 -31.52 24.99
CA ALA A 613 2.23 -30.59 25.85
C ALA A 613 0.71 -30.60 25.55
N TYR A 614 0.33 -30.58 24.27
CA TYR A 614 -1.08 -30.64 23.86
C TYR A 614 -1.78 -31.94 24.31
N LEU A 615 -1.16 -33.10 24.05
CA LEU A 615 -1.72 -34.41 24.40
C LEU A 615 -1.80 -34.62 25.92
N THR A 616 -0.81 -34.15 26.69
CA THR A 616 -0.88 -34.20 28.17
C THR A 616 -2.05 -33.38 28.70
N ILE A 617 -2.33 -32.20 28.14
CA ILE A 617 -3.50 -31.37 28.53
C ILE A 617 -4.80 -32.11 28.21
N GLU A 618 -4.92 -32.72 27.03
CA GLU A 618 -6.12 -33.49 26.66
C GLU A 618 -6.24 -34.79 27.47
N GLU A 619 -5.15 -35.48 27.81
CA GLU A 619 -5.16 -36.67 28.67
C GLU A 619 -5.72 -36.34 30.05
N VAL A 620 -5.26 -35.24 30.66
CA VAL A 620 -5.81 -34.77 31.95
C VAL A 620 -7.31 -34.48 31.84
N ARG A 621 -7.77 -33.92 30.71
CA ARG A 621 -9.19 -33.60 30.46
C ARG A 621 -10.06 -34.83 30.21
N PHE A 622 -9.57 -35.81 29.45
CA PHE A 622 -10.31 -37.04 29.15
C PHE A 622 -10.13 -38.13 30.22
N GLY A 623 -9.19 -37.94 31.15
CA GLY A 623 -8.90 -38.88 32.21
C GLY A 623 -8.33 -40.20 31.66
N HIS A 624 -8.79 -41.33 32.21
CA HIS A 624 -8.34 -42.67 31.79
C HIS A 624 -8.75 -43.04 30.35
N ARG A 625 -9.60 -42.21 29.69
CA ARG A 625 -10.16 -42.51 28.37
C ARG A 625 -9.26 -42.13 27.21
N LEU A 626 -8.11 -41.50 27.44
CA LEU A 626 -7.17 -41.18 26.36
C LEU A 626 -5.79 -41.73 26.72
N THR A 627 -5.27 -42.59 25.87
CA THR A 627 -3.88 -43.03 25.89
C THR A 627 -3.19 -42.56 24.63
N TYR A 628 -1.93 -42.14 24.73
CA TYR A 628 -1.15 -41.77 23.56
C TYR A 628 0.28 -42.30 23.63
N THR A 629 0.87 -42.55 22.46
CA THR A 629 2.29 -42.90 22.31
C THR A 629 2.91 -42.07 21.20
N ILE A 630 4.11 -41.54 21.45
CA ILE A 630 4.92 -40.82 20.47
C ILE A 630 6.22 -41.60 20.31
N ASP A 631 6.50 -42.04 19.09
CA ASP A 631 7.70 -42.75 18.70
C ASP A 631 8.35 -42.01 17.53
N CYS A 632 9.60 -41.60 17.69
CA CYS A 632 10.34 -40.82 16.71
C CYS A 632 11.77 -41.34 16.63
N ASP A 633 12.26 -41.53 15.41
CA ASP A 633 13.66 -41.80 15.15
C ASP A 633 14.53 -40.64 15.67
N GLU A 634 15.51 -40.93 16.54
CA GLU A 634 16.37 -39.92 17.15
C GLU A 634 17.25 -39.20 16.11
N SER A 635 17.53 -39.84 14.97
CA SER A 635 18.40 -39.29 13.92
C SER A 635 17.89 -38.02 13.25
N ILE A 636 16.58 -37.72 13.37
CA ILE A 636 15.92 -36.58 12.72
C ILE A 636 15.43 -35.51 13.69
N LEU A 637 15.73 -35.64 15.00
CA LEU A 637 15.20 -34.70 16.00
C LEU A 637 15.60 -33.25 15.74
N ASP A 638 16.81 -33.02 15.24
CA ASP A 638 17.35 -31.70 14.90
C ASP A 638 17.01 -31.23 13.48
N GLU A 639 16.39 -32.10 12.66
CA GLU A 639 15.98 -31.75 11.30
C GLU A 639 14.84 -30.73 11.32
N LYS A 640 14.86 -29.80 10.35
CA LYS A 640 13.89 -28.70 10.29
C LYS A 640 12.64 -29.08 9.52
N ILE A 641 11.49 -28.82 10.13
CA ILE A 641 10.17 -28.92 9.51
C ILE A 641 9.37 -27.62 9.65
N PRO A 642 8.38 -27.38 8.78
CA PRO A 642 7.47 -26.27 8.94
C PRO A 642 6.86 -26.29 10.33
N ARG A 643 6.94 -25.15 11.01
CA ARG A 643 6.32 -24.96 12.31
C ARG A 643 4.82 -25.24 12.24
N PHE A 644 4.28 -25.84 13.30
CA PHE A 644 2.89 -26.28 13.44
C PHE A 644 2.41 -27.18 12.28
N LEU A 645 3.27 -28.11 11.84
CA LEU A 645 2.88 -29.10 10.84
C LEU A 645 2.12 -30.26 11.49
N LEU A 646 2.56 -30.70 12.66
CA LEU A 646 2.08 -31.92 13.30
C LEU A 646 0.89 -31.67 14.22
N GLN A 647 0.90 -30.55 14.95
CA GLN A 647 -0.17 -30.20 15.90
C GLN A 647 -1.58 -30.31 15.30
N PRO A 648 -1.91 -29.75 14.12
CA PRO A 648 -3.29 -29.78 13.63
C PRO A 648 -3.78 -31.20 13.28
N LEU A 649 -2.87 -32.13 12.99
CA LEU A 649 -3.22 -33.53 12.75
C LEU A 649 -3.60 -34.24 14.04
N VAL A 650 -2.86 -33.96 15.12
CA VAL A 650 -3.16 -34.47 16.46
C VAL A 650 -4.46 -33.85 17.00
N GLU A 651 -4.70 -32.56 16.77
CA GLU A 651 -5.97 -31.91 17.10
C GLU A 651 -7.15 -32.57 16.37
N ASN A 652 -6.97 -32.90 15.08
CA ASN A 652 -7.99 -33.61 14.30
C ASN A 652 -8.26 -35.01 14.86
N ALA A 653 -7.23 -35.76 15.26
CA ALA A 653 -7.37 -37.08 15.88
C ALA A 653 -8.22 -37.01 17.17
N ILE A 654 -7.97 -36.02 18.04
CA ILE A 654 -8.77 -35.81 19.26
C ILE A 654 -10.21 -35.41 18.94
N LYS A 655 -10.39 -34.39 18.08
CA LYS A 655 -11.70 -33.78 17.84
C LYS A 655 -12.63 -34.67 17.03
N HIS A 656 -12.10 -35.34 16.02
CA HIS A 656 -12.89 -36.11 15.06
C HIS A 656 -12.79 -37.62 15.28
N GLY A 657 -11.74 -38.11 15.93
CA GLY A 657 -11.60 -39.50 16.36
C GLY A 657 -12.11 -39.69 17.79
N ILE A 658 -11.29 -39.30 18.78
CA ILE A 658 -11.49 -39.65 20.19
C ILE A 658 -12.81 -39.08 20.75
N SER A 659 -13.17 -37.84 20.40
CA SER A 659 -14.40 -37.22 20.90
C SER A 659 -15.69 -37.90 20.42
N LYS A 660 -15.62 -38.78 19.41
CA LYS A 660 -16.79 -39.48 18.83
C LYS A 660 -16.97 -40.92 19.36
N ILE A 661 -16.02 -41.44 20.13
CA ILE A 661 -16.10 -42.79 20.70
C ILE A 661 -16.38 -42.70 22.19
N ALA A 662 -17.16 -43.67 22.69
CA ALA A 662 -17.43 -43.82 24.13
C ALA A 662 -16.36 -44.67 24.83
N SER A 663 -15.66 -45.53 24.08
CA SER A 663 -14.56 -46.39 24.53
C SER A 663 -13.26 -45.61 24.77
N ASP A 664 -12.22 -46.31 25.22
CA ASP A 664 -10.88 -45.76 25.40
C ASP A 664 -10.27 -45.36 24.05
N GLY A 665 -9.82 -44.11 24.00
CA GLY A 665 -9.17 -43.49 22.87
C GLY A 665 -7.67 -43.75 22.85
N LEU A 666 -7.14 -44.02 21.67
CA LEU A 666 -5.73 -44.26 21.43
C LEU A 666 -5.24 -43.36 20.31
N ILE A 667 -4.14 -42.64 20.56
CA ILE A 667 -3.42 -41.88 19.53
C ILE A 667 -1.98 -42.38 19.44
N LYS A 668 -1.53 -42.71 18.23
CA LYS A 668 -0.13 -43.08 17.98
C LYS A 668 0.48 -42.11 16.97
N VAL A 669 1.58 -41.47 17.36
CA VAL A 669 2.42 -40.67 16.47
C VAL A 669 3.70 -41.46 16.24
N ASN A 670 3.99 -41.82 14.99
CA ASN A 670 5.19 -42.54 14.61
C ASN A 670 5.93 -41.75 13.51
N ILE A 671 7.20 -41.45 13.71
CA ILE A 671 8.04 -40.74 12.75
C ILE A 671 9.30 -41.57 12.50
N THR A 672 9.47 -42.06 11.27
CA THR A 672 10.58 -42.95 10.90
C THR A 672 11.24 -42.50 9.61
N VAL A 673 12.52 -42.86 9.43
CA VAL A 673 13.22 -42.68 8.16
C VAL A 673 13.20 -43.99 7.38
N GLN A 674 12.59 -44.00 6.20
CA GLN A 674 12.48 -45.17 5.33
C GLN A 674 12.97 -44.83 3.93
N GLU A 675 13.98 -45.56 3.45
CA GLU A 675 14.56 -45.37 2.10
C GLU A 675 14.97 -43.91 1.81
N GLY A 676 15.46 -43.20 2.84
CA GLY A 676 15.86 -41.79 2.75
C GLY A 676 14.71 -40.77 2.85
N ASN A 677 13.46 -41.22 3.02
CA ASN A 677 12.31 -40.33 3.21
C ASN A 677 11.87 -40.32 4.68
N ILE A 678 11.43 -39.16 5.16
CA ILE A 678 10.81 -39.03 6.49
C ILE A 678 9.32 -39.38 6.35
N VAL A 679 8.90 -40.42 7.06
CA VAL A 679 7.52 -40.90 7.10
C VAL A 679 6.91 -40.57 8.46
N ILE A 680 5.95 -39.66 8.46
CA ILE A 680 5.18 -39.26 9.63
C ILE A 680 3.81 -39.93 9.54
N LYS A 681 3.45 -40.73 10.55
CA LYS A 681 2.17 -41.42 10.64
C LYS A 681 1.45 -41.06 11.94
N ILE A 682 0.23 -40.57 11.81
CA ILE A 682 -0.64 -40.26 12.96
C ILE A 682 -1.88 -41.14 12.86
N HIS A 683 -2.02 -42.05 13.83
CA HIS A 683 -3.12 -42.99 13.95
C HIS A 683 -4.01 -42.65 15.13
N ASP A 684 -5.32 -42.84 14.95
CA ASP A 684 -6.31 -42.83 16.02
C ASP A 684 -7.30 -44.00 15.85
N ASN A 685 -7.86 -44.49 16.95
CA ASN A 685 -8.83 -45.59 16.96
C ASN A 685 -10.31 -45.14 16.88
N GLY A 686 -10.56 -43.89 16.47
CA GLY A 686 -11.91 -43.38 16.24
C GLY A 686 -12.51 -43.86 14.90
N PRO A 687 -13.75 -43.46 14.56
CA PRO A 687 -14.42 -43.89 13.34
C PRO A 687 -13.65 -43.51 12.07
N ASP A 688 -13.77 -44.32 11.02
CA ASP A 688 -13.13 -44.10 9.71
C ASP A 688 -13.34 -42.68 9.17
N PHE A 689 -12.37 -42.22 8.37
CA PHE A 689 -12.49 -40.97 7.63
C PHE A 689 -13.61 -41.11 6.58
N GLY A 690 -14.66 -40.31 6.69
CA GLY A 690 -15.76 -40.28 5.71
C GLY A 690 -15.36 -39.61 4.38
N GLU A 691 -16.17 -39.78 3.34
CA GLU A 691 -15.88 -39.27 1.98
C GLU A 691 -15.62 -37.75 1.91
N SER A 692 -16.12 -36.97 2.88
CA SER A 692 -15.93 -35.51 2.98
C SER A 692 -14.74 -35.06 3.84
N PHE A 693 -13.97 -35.99 4.43
CA PHE A 693 -12.90 -35.68 5.38
C PHE A 693 -11.69 -34.96 4.74
N GLY A 694 -11.54 -35.03 3.41
CA GLY A 694 -10.52 -34.29 2.65
C GLY A 694 -10.79 -32.78 2.49
N GLY A 695 -11.97 -32.28 2.90
CA GLY A 695 -12.38 -30.88 2.72
C GLY A 695 -12.21 -29.96 3.94
N GLY A 696 -11.78 -30.50 5.09
CA GLY A 696 -11.61 -29.72 6.32
C GLY A 696 -10.49 -28.68 6.21
N PHE A 697 -10.72 -27.48 6.75
CA PHE A 697 -9.77 -26.35 6.69
C PHE A 697 -8.36 -26.72 7.18
N GLY A 698 -8.22 -27.58 8.20
CA GLY A 698 -6.93 -27.99 8.78
C GLY A 698 -6.07 -28.88 7.86
N LEU A 699 -6.65 -29.91 7.24
CA LEU A 699 -5.92 -30.80 6.31
C LEU A 699 -5.55 -30.08 5.01
N ARG A 700 -6.47 -29.23 4.51
CA ARG A 700 -6.18 -28.37 3.35
C ARG A 700 -5.02 -27.41 3.63
N SER A 701 -5.01 -26.80 4.82
CA SER A 701 -3.94 -25.91 5.27
C SER A 701 -2.57 -26.61 5.31
N ILE A 702 -2.53 -27.86 5.80
CA ILE A 702 -1.29 -28.66 5.81
C ILE A 702 -0.84 -29.00 4.39
N LYS A 703 -1.75 -29.41 3.51
CA LYS A 703 -1.44 -29.72 2.10
C LYS A 703 -0.90 -28.50 1.36
N GLU A 704 -1.51 -27.32 1.58
CA GLU A 704 -1.04 -26.05 1.02
C GLU A 704 0.34 -25.66 1.59
N LYS A 705 0.56 -25.81 2.90
CA LYS A 705 1.86 -25.55 3.55
C LYS A 705 2.97 -26.48 3.02
N LEU A 706 2.71 -27.79 2.93
CA LEU A 706 3.66 -28.76 2.36
C LEU A 706 3.99 -28.42 0.90
N LYS A 707 3.00 -28.03 0.10
CA LYS A 707 3.21 -27.62 -1.29
C LYS A 707 4.04 -26.33 -1.41
N ILE A 708 3.83 -25.36 -0.53
CA ILE A 708 4.60 -24.10 -0.50
C ILE A 708 6.07 -24.36 -0.14
N VAL A 709 6.33 -25.25 0.83
CA VAL A 709 7.68 -25.47 1.37
C VAL A 709 8.48 -26.50 0.56
N TYR A 710 7.85 -27.62 0.22
CA TYR A 710 8.53 -28.78 -0.39
C TYR A 710 8.14 -29.02 -1.85
N GLY A 711 7.17 -28.28 -2.40
CA GLY A 711 6.66 -28.52 -3.75
C GLY A 711 6.11 -29.94 -3.89
N ASP A 712 6.58 -30.67 -4.90
CA ASP A 712 6.19 -32.07 -5.15
C ASP A 712 7.03 -33.10 -4.36
N LYS A 713 7.94 -32.64 -3.49
CA LYS A 713 8.78 -33.52 -2.63
C LYS A 713 8.11 -33.92 -1.32
N ALA A 714 6.91 -33.44 -1.05
CA ALA A 714 6.13 -33.88 0.09
C ALA A 714 4.71 -34.28 -0.34
N THR A 715 4.22 -35.38 0.22
CA THR A 715 2.85 -35.84 0.00
C THR A 715 2.15 -36.09 1.32
N ILE A 716 0.83 -35.94 1.31
CA ILE A 716 -0.05 -36.28 2.42
C ILE A 716 -1.12 -37.23 1.90
N ASP A 717 -1.30 -38.35 2.58
CA ASP A 717 -2.26 -39.39 2.26
C ASP A 717 -3.09 -39.74 3.51
N ILE A 718 -4.32 -40.17 3.28
CA ILE A 718 -5.27 -40.53 4.33
C ILE A 718 -5.74 -41.95 4.04
N LYS A 719 -5.48 -42.87 4.96
CA LYS A 719 -5.85 -44.28 4.82
C LYS A 719 -6.78 -44.69 5.95
N ASN A 720 -7.83 -45.44 5.62
CA ASN A 720 -8.65 -46.15 6.61
C ASN A 720 -8.17 -47.60 6.82
N GLN A 721 -7.55 -48.21 5.81
CA GLN A 721 -7.14 -49.61 5.79
C GLN A 721 -5.66 -49.74 5.38
N PRO A 722 -4.87 -50.68 5.96
CA PRO A 722 -5.24 -51.65 7.00
C PRO A 722 -5.35 -51.04 8.41
N GLU A 723 -4.88 -49.81 8.61
CA GLU A 723 -4.98 -49.06 9.87
C GLU A 723 -5.31 -47.60 9.54
N LYS A 724 -6.24 -47.01 10.29
CA LYS A 724 -6.66 -45.62 10.11
C LYS A 724 -5.52 -44.66 10.43
N ALA A 725 -4.98 -43.96 9.44
CA ALA A 725 -3.90 -43.01 9.67
C ALA A 725 -3.85 -41.88 8.64
N VAL A 726 -3.35 -40.72 9.08
CA VAL A 726 -2.83 -39.68 8.20
C VAL A 726 -1.32 -39.89 8.06
N ILE A 727 -0.84 -39.96 6.82
CA ILE A 727 0.56 -40.26 6.49
C ILE A 727 1.12 -39.08 5.70
N ILE A 728 2.22 -38.50 6.17
CA ILE A 728 3.02 -37.52 5.44
C ILE A 728 4.35 -38.17 5.07
N ILE A 729 4.75 -38.02 3.81
CA ILE A 729 6.05 -38.46 3.31
C ILE A 729 6.79 -37.23 2.81
N ILE A 730 7.99 -36.98 3.35
CA ILE A 730 8.89 -35.89 2.94
C ILE A 730 10.17 -36.52 2.40
N LYS A 731 10.54 -36.17 1.16
CA LYS A 731 11.73 -36.68 0.46
C LYS A 731 12.97 -35.82 0.64
#